data_AF-A0A0D0KRG5-F1
#
_entry.id   AF-A0A0D0KRG5-F1
#
_cell.length_a   1.000
_cell.length_b   1.000
_cell.length_c   1.000
_cell.angle_alpha   90.00
_cell.angle_beta   90.00
_cell.angle_gamma   90.00
#
_symmetry.space_group_name_H-M   'P 1'
#
loop_
_entity.id
_entity.type
_entity.pdbx_description
1 polymer ?
#
loop_
_entity_poly.entity_id
_entity_poly.type
_entity_poly.pdbx_seq_one_letter_code
_entity_poly.pdbx_strand_id
1 'polypeptide(L)'
;MTGQKIILGHHKALNYIDKSGRRYVIEGAPEHKAEQSLGKALRLLNEEVLSNGKKNNDSEFGRLLMRGAEIAPGFVGNPGTDPYAGLPEETLIKGDDLRGLFDRMRSAMAENLNKNYEYRPLSQNSNSIVDKVIKDVGLPPAKEVDDRGNYNRSPGSHTELLSPGANPSDQNPSQWTSLKETGRRIADALGYAFNEVLGVKPAGGAELNEIIAADDNSVTVRQQDGTRKQFGFDPKTGVPNHLVNKDSQGRATSDIRINADKSRSEKTLDPASGGVKQEKRFDPNGRLTFDSVAEAAKKAAAEKAAAEKAKRDHLAGIEALRQAELQRQKAIEDRARRERELREVQERQKAMREKAQREMEEQRRQREAEQAKRAAEQERLRQEAANIRIPGSGNTTRPAPGVPTPRPRPVVSPPRGGGRGPFIGFPVVLDLNGDGRLDIIQLDEDAPAFGKSEFDGTAKESVGPTFDWDGDSVREQTAWVAPQDGLLTIELPSDGSSGPDGKIDQREEIAFALWKTEEERQAELKELGIDDTGRPVTDIEGLRFAFDINRDNVLDQNDARWDEFRIWQDINQNAISDEGELLTMEQAGIKLINLLPTEHGSKTFADGSTILGTTVAQLKDGTAMLVGDVALSYKVL
;
A
#
# COMPACT_ATOMS: atom_id res chain seq x y z
N MET A 1 -33.68 -1.57 26.22
CA MET A 1 -33.49 -2.33 27.47
C MET A 1 -34.39 -1.76 28.56
N THR A 2 -35.45 -2.46 28.94
CA THR A 2 -36.07 -2.28 30.26
C THR A 2 -35.19 -3.02 31.27
N GLY A 3 -34.56 -2.27 32.18
CA GLY A 3 -33.69 -2.82 33.21
C GLY A 3 -34.43 -3.77 34.16
N GLN A 4 -34.57 -5.03 33.77
CA GLN A 4 -34.90 -6.07 34.73
C GLN A 4 -33.71 -6.18 35.70
N LYS A 5 -33.92 -5.66 36.91
CA LYS A 5 -33.05 -5.93 38.05
C LYS A 5 -33.03 -7.45 38.23
N ILE A 6 -31.92 -8.10 37.89
CA ILE A 6 -31.72 -9.51 38.20
C ILE A 6 -31.59 -9.60 39.73
N ILE A 7 -32.68 -9.96 40.40
CA ILE A 7 -32.68 -10.25 41.83
C ILE A 7 -32.09 -11.66 41.99
N LEU A 8 -30.83 -11.74 42.39
CA LEU A 8 -30.12 -13.01 42.58
C LEU A 8 -30.59 -13.78 43.83
N GLY A 9 -31.24 -13.08 44.77
CA GLY A 9 -31.93 -13.64 45.93
C GLY A 9 -31.94 -12.69 47.13
N HIS A 10 -32.35 -13.20 48.29
CA HIS A 10 -32.49 -12.43 49.53
C HIS A 10 -31.18 -12.39 50.34
N HIS A 11 -31.05 -11.33 51.13
CA HIS A 11 -29.95 -11.11 52.07
C HIS A 11 -30.48 -11.32 53.50
N LYS A 12 -29.75 -12.08 54.32
CA LYS A 12 -30.11 -12.36 55.71
C LYS A 12 -29.44 -11.35 56.66
N ALA A 13 -30.23 -10.82 57.57
CA ALA A 13 -29.77 -9.98 58.66
C ALA A 13 -30.38 -10.47 59.98
N LEU A 14 -29.57 -10.57 61.03
CA LEU A 14 -30.03 -10.94 62.37
C LEU A 14 -30.51 -9.69 63.10
N ASN A 15 -31.77 -9.71 63.52
CA ASN A 15 -32.42 -8.60 64.19
C ASN A 15 -32.70 -8.95 65.66
N TYR A 16 -32.31 -8.08 66.58
CA TYR A 16 -32.72 -8.09 67.98
C TYR A 16 -33.52 -6.83 68.28
N ILE A 17 -34.77 -6.98 68.70
CA ILE A 17 -35.64 -5.88 69.12
C ILE A 17 -35.78 -5.96 70.63
N ASP A 18 -35.37 -4.90 71.33
CA ASP A 18 -35.50 -4.84 72.79
C ASP A 18 -36.91 -4.42 73.24
N LYS A 19 -37.16 -4.47 74.55
CA LYS A 19 -38.45 -4.08 75.15
C LYS A 19 -38.83 -2.61 74.90
N SER A 20 -37.87 -1.74 74.56
CA SER A 20 -38.13 -0.34 74.24
C SER A 20 -38.54 -0.14 72.78
N GLY A 21 -38.51 -1.20 71.97
CA GLY A 21 -38.77 -1.17 70.54
C GLY A 21 -37.53 -0.80 69.71
N ARG A 22 -36.34 -0.73 70.33
CA ARG A 22 -35.09 -0.42 69.63
C ARG A 22 -34.61 -1.67 68.91
N ARG A 23 -34.20 -1.52 67.65
CA ARG A 23 -33.71 -2.61 66.80
C ARG A 23 -32.19 -2.56 66.68
N TYR A 24 -31.55 -3.68 66.95
CA TYR A 24 -30.13 -3.94 66.71
C TYR A 24 -30.01 -4.96 65.59
N VAL A 25 -29.13 -4.68 64.63
CA VAL A 25 -28.93 -5.54 63.46
C VAL A 25 -27.47 -5.93 63.34
N ILE A 26 -27.21 -7.20 63.03
CA ILE A 26 -25.91 -7.67 62.53
C ILE A 26 -26.12 -8.48 61.25
N GLU A 27 -25.28 -8.22 60.24
CA GLU A 27 -25.34 -8.88 58.94
C GLU A 27 -23.92 -9.08 58.38
N GLY A 28 -23.76 -10.06 57.49
CA GLY A 28 -22.53 -10.22 56.73
C GLY A 28 -22.45 -9.23 55.56
N ALA A 29 -21.26 -8.86 55.11
CA ALA A 29 -21.10 -8.02 53.93
C ALA A 29 -19.79 -8.33 53.18
N PRO A 30 -19.69 -8.02 51.88
CA PRO A 30 -18.41 -8.02 51.19
C PRO A 30 -17.57 -6.79 51.61
N GLU A 31 -16.25 -6.95 51.60
CA GLU A 31 -15.27 -5.87 51.76
C GLU A 31 -15.30 -4.89 50.58
N HIS A 32 -15.51 -5.39 49.36
CA HIS A 32 -15.65 -4.57 48.16
C HIS A 32 -17.07 -4.66 47.57
N LYS A 33 -17.72 -3.50 47.37
CA LYS A 33 -19.00 -3.42 46.67
C LYS A 33 -18.75 -3.33 45.17
N ALA A 34 -19.44 -4.15 44.37
CA ALA A 34 -19.49 -3.98 42.93
C ALA A 34 -20.61 -2.99 42.55
N GLU A 35 -20.26 -1.83 42.00
CA GLU A 35 -21.20 -0.73 41.71
C GLU A 35 -21.90 -0.84 40.33
N GLN A 36 -21.43 -1.69 39.42
CA GLN A 36 -22.02 -1.86 38.07
C GLN A 36 -22.71 -3.22 37.89
N SER A 37 -23.90 -3.26 37.29
CA SER A 37 -24.73 -4.48 37.19
C SER A 37 -24.17 -5.57 36.27
N LEU A 38 -23.54 -5.20 35.15
CA LEU A 38 -22.94 -6.16 34.23
C LEU A 38 -21.57 -6.63 34.74
N GLY A 39 -20.71 -5.70 35.17
CA GLY A 39 -19.46 -6.02 35.88
C GLY A 39 -19.73 -6.93 37.07
N LYS A 40 -20.78 -6.69 37.86
CA LYS A 40 -21.18 -7.58 38.96
C LYS A 40 -21.49 -9.01 38.52
N ALA A 41 -22.09 -9.22 37.34
CA ALA A 41 -22.35 -10.57 36.82
C ALA A 41 -21.06 -11.25 36.32
N LEU A 42 -20.16 -10.51 35.70
CA LEU A 42 -18.86 -11.02 35.21
C LEU A 42 -17.90 -11.33 36.35
N ARG A 43 -17.81 -10.45 37.34
CA ARG A 43 -17.06 -10.68 38.58
C ARG A 43 -17.61 -11.86 39.38
N LEU A 44 -18.93 -12.00 39.44
CA LEU A 44 -19.57 -13.17 40.04
C LEU A 44 -19.17 -14.47 39.33
N LEU A 45 -19.10 -14.46 37.99
CA LEU A 45 -18.63 -15.62 37.21
C LEU A 45 -17.15 -15.91 37.46
N ASN A 46 -16.30 -14.88 37.47
CA ASN A 46 -14.88 -15.03 37.73
C ASN A 46 -14.65 -15.66 39.12
N GLU A 47 -15.32 -15.10 40.13
CA GLU A 47 -15.25 -15.57 41.51
C GLU A 47 -15.78 -16.99 41.68
N GLU A 48 -16.97 -17.29 41.16
CA GLU A 48 -17.69 -18.54 41.49
C GLU A 48 -17.39 -19.69 40.53
N VAL A 49 -16.97 -19.43 39.30
CA VAL A 49 -16.83 -20.48 38.28
C VAL A 49 -15.36 -20.70 37.90
N LEU A 50 -14.55 -19.63 37.88
CA LEU A 50 -13.18 -19.66 37.38
C LEU A 50 -12.11 -19.70 38.47
N SER A 51 -12.35 -19.05 39.62
CA SER A 51 -11.41 -19.08 40.74
C SER A 51 -11.26 -20.50 41.29
N ASN A 52 -10.01 -20.94 41.45
CA ASN A 52 -9.69 -22.25 42.02
C ASN A 52 -9.58 -22.23 43.56
N GLY A 53 -9.84 -21.08 44.20
CA GLY A 53 -9.81 -20.87 45.65
C GLY A 53 -8.46 -21.15 46.34
N LYS A 54 -7.39 -21.42 45.58
CA LYS A 54 -6.07 -21.74 46.15
C LYS A 54 -5.36 -20.52 46.74
N LYS A 55 -5.81 -19.31 46.41
CA LYS A 55 -5.31 -18.04 46.95
C LYS A 55 -6.47 -17.30 47.61
N ASN A 56 -6.64 -17.45 48.91
CA ASN A 56 -7.72 -16.83 49.69
C ASN A 56 -7.56 -15.31 49.91
N ASN A 57 -6.99 -14.61 48.93
CA ASN A 57 -6.80 -13.17 48.92
C ASN A 57 -7.00 -12.57 47.52
N ASP A 58 -7.53 -13.34 46.57
CA ASP A 58 -7.74 -12.89 45.18
C ASP A 58 -9.20 -12.59 44.86
N SER A 59 -10.15 -12.80 45.78
CA SER A 59 -11.52 -12.38 45.52
C SER A 59 -11.67 -10.89 45.26
N GLU A 60 -12.35 -10.59 44.17
CA GLU A 60 -12.71 -9.24 43.76
C GLU A 60 -13.74 -8.59 44.69
N PHE A 61 -14.42 -9.39 45.52
CA PHE A 61 -15.35 -8.95 46.57
C PHE A 61 -14.66 -8.81 47.94
N GLY A 62 -13.40 -9.25 48.03
CA GLY A 62 -12.58 -9.24 49.24
C GLY A 62 -13.09 -10.20 50.32
N ARG A 63 -12.84 -9.85 51.58
CA ARG A 63 -13.23 -10.69 52.72
C ARG A 63 -14.69 -10.51 53.10
N LEU A 64 -15.25 -11.52 53.77
CA LEU A 64 -16.48 -11.37 54.55
C LEU A 64 -16.21 -10.40 55.71
N LEU A 65 -17.10 -9.43 55.87
CA LEU A 65 -17.11 -8.43 56.95
C LEU A 65 -18.42 -8.51 57.76
N MET A 66 -18.41 -7.90 58.95
CA MET A 66 -19.62 -7.61 59.73
C MET A 66 -20.09 -6.20 59.42
N ARG A 67 -21.40 -6.03 59.23
CA ARG A 67 -22.07 -4.73 59.38
C ARG A 67 -23.06 -4.81 60.52
N GLY A 68 -23.19 -3.69 61.23
CA GLY A 68 -24.18 -3.53 62.28
C GLY A 68 -24.91 -2.22 62.13
N ALA A 69 -26.18 -2.21 62.54
CA ALA A 69 -27.01 -1.02 62.59
C ALA A 69 -27.79 -0.99 63.91
N GLU A 70 -28.04 0.22 64.41
CA GLU A 70 -28.93 0.47 65.54
C GLU A 70 -30.00 1.47 65.09
N ILE A 71 -31.27 1.10 65.28
CA ILE A 71 -32.42 1.90 64.86
C ILE A 71 -33.24 2.20 66.10
N ALA A 72 -33.39 3.50 66.39
CA ALA A 72 -34.13 3.95 67.55
C ALA A 72 -35.63 3.64 67.41
N PRO A 73 -36.36 3.42 68.53
CA PRO A 73 -37.72 2.89 68.51
C PRO A 73 -38.71 3.62 67.61
N GLY A 74 -38.64 4.95 67.53
CA GLY A 74 -39.56 5.77 66.72
C GLY A 74 -39.36 5.67 65.20
N PHE A 75 -38.31 4.99 64.74
CA PHE A 75 -37.98 4.83 63.33
C PHE A 75 -38.15 3.39 62.81
N VAL A 76 -38.32 2.42 63.72
CA VAL A 76 -38.47 1.01 63.36
C VAL A 76 -39.78 0.79 62.58
N GLY A 77 -39.69 0.11 61.44
CA GLY A 77 -40.84 -0.16 60.57
C GLY A 77 -41.19 0.94 59.57
N ASN A 78 -40.46 2.08 59.56
CA ASN A 78 -40.62 3.13 58.55
C ASN A 78 -39.58 2.94 57.41
N PRO A 79 -39.99 2.64 56.16
CA PRO A 79 -39.05 2.40 55.05
C PRO A 79 -38.09 3.54 54.72
N GLY A 80 -38.40 4.78 55.12
CA GLY A 80 -37.51 5.94 54.91
C GLY A 80 -36.35 6.03 55.90
N THR A 81 -36.44 5.34 57.05
CA THR A 81 -35.47 5.44 58.16
C THR A 81 -35.01 4.08 58.69
N ASP A 82 -35.75 3.01 58.40
CA ASP A 82 -35.43 1.62 58.68
C ASP A 82 -35.33 0.86 57.35
N PRO A 83 -34.12 0.56 56.87
CA PRO A 83 -33.92 -0.15 55.60
C PRO A 83 -34.44 -1.60 55.63
N TYR A 84 -34.82 -2.11 56.80
CA TYR A 84 -35.35 -3.46 56.99
C TYR A 84 -36.88 -3.49 57.11
N ALA A 85 -37.54 -2.33 57.09
CA ALA A 85 -38.98 -2.23 57.21
C ALA A 85 -39.72 -2.92 56.05
N GLY A 86 -40.70 -3.75 56.38
CA GLY A 86 -41.56 -4.43 55.39
C GLY A 86 -40.90 -5.59 54.65
N LEU A 87 -39.65 -5.93 54.96
CA LEU A 87 -38.97 -7.11 54.41
C LEU A 87 -39.52 -8.41 55.02
N PRO A 88 -39.34 -9.56 54.33
CA PRO A 88 -39.55 -10.89 54.90
C PRO A 88 -38.79 -11.06 56.23
N GLU A 89 -39.44 -11.59 57.25
CA GLU A 89 -38.85 -11.80 58.58
C GLU A 89 -39.31 -13.11 59.21
N GLU A 90 -38.43 -13.74 59.97
CA GLU A 90 -38.71 -14.95 60.74
C GLU A 90 -38.29 -14.75 62.19
N THR A 91 -39.16 -15.14 63.12
CA THR A 91 -38.86 -15.17 64.54
C THR A 91 -38.08 -16.44 64.89
N LEU A 92 -36.78 -16.31 65.17
CA LEU A 92 -35.96 -17.43 65.65
C LEU A 92 -36.24 -17.79 67.12
N ILE A 93 -36.44 -16.78 67.99
CA ILE A 93 -36.70 -16.95 69.43
C ILE A 93 -37.38 -15.71 70.02
N LYS A 94 -38.20 -15.90 71.06
CA LYS A 94 -38.79 -14.82 71.90
C LYS A 94 -38.52 -15.13 73.38
N GLY A 95 -38.27 -14.09 74.17
CA GLY A 95 -38.04 -14.22 75.61
C GLY A 95 -37.87 -12.85 76.29
N ASP A 96 -37.79 -12.86 77.63
CA ASP A 96 -37.81 -11.63 78.44
C ASP A 96 -36.51 -10.81 78.35
N ASP A 97 -35.35 -11.49 78.23
CA ASP A 97 -34.05 -10.85 78.01
C ASP A 97 -33.16 -11.69 77.10
N LEU A 98 -33.04 -11.27 75.84
CA LEU A 98 -32.22 -11.91 74.83
C LEU A 98 -30.88 -11.19 74.60
N ARG A 99 -30.54 -10.16 75.38
CA ARG A 99 -29.30 -9.38 75.17
C ARG A 99 -28.05 -10.24 75.21
N GLY A 100 -27.95 -11.11 76.21
CA GLY A 100 -26.81 -12.03 76.32
C GLY A 100 -26.70 -13.01 75.15
N LEU A 101 -27.82 -13.42 74.55
CA LEU A 101 -27.80 -14.26 73.34
C LEU A 101 -27.35 -13.44 72.12
N PHE A 102 -27.84 -12.22 71.96
CA PHE A 102 -27.42 -11.34 70.88
C PHE A 102 -25.94 -10.95 70.97
N ASP A 103 -25.42 -10.73 72.18
CA ASP A 103 -23.99 -10.52 72.43
C ASP A 103 -23.16 -11.74 72.02
N ARG A 104 -23.63 -12.96 72.33
CA ARG A 104 -22.97 -14.20 71.85
C ARG A 104 -22.99 -14.30 70.33
N MET A 105 -24.08 -13.91 69.66
CA MET A 105 -24.14 -13.90 68.20
C MET A 105 -23.13 -12.91 67.60
N ARG A 106 -23.05 -11.70 68.16
CA ARG A 106 -22.08 -10.69 67.74
C ARG A 106 -20.64 -11.17 67.93
N SER A 107 -20.34 -11.80 69.06
CA SER A 107 -19.02 -12.41 69.31
C SER A 107 -18.72 -13.56 68.36
N ALA A 108 -19.66 -14.48 68.15
CA ALA A 108 -19.51 -15.59 67.19
C ALA A 108 -19.29 -15.08 65.76
N MET A 109 -19.98 -13.99 65.36
CA MET A 109 -19.77 -13.37 64.07
C MET A 109 -18.35 -12.78 63.97
N ALA A 110 -17.91 -12.01 64.97
CA ALA A 110 -16.55 -11.45 65.00
C ALA A 110 -15.46 -12.53 64.99
N GLU A 111 -15.61 -13.61 65.76
CA GLU A 111 -14.68 -14.74 65.80
C GLU A 111 -14.56 -15.45 64.45
N ASN A 112 -15.68 -15.62 63.74
CA ASN A 112 -15.66 -16.23 62.43
C ASN A 112 -15.04 -15.31 61.38
N LEU A 113 -15.26 -14.00 61.46
CA LEU A 113 -14.67 -13.06 60.51
C LEU A 113 -13.15 -12.91 60.69
N ASN A 114 -12.62 -13.11 61.91
CA ASN A 114 -11.18 -13.19 62.17
C ASN A 114 -10.49 -14.34 61.43
N LYS A 115 -11.24 -15.31 60.91
CA LYS A 115 -10.71 -16.42 60.10
C LYS A 115 -10.47 -16.03 58.64
N ASN A 116 -10.75 -14.79 58.25
CA ASN A 116 -10.52 -14.25 56.90
C ASN A 116 -11.22 -15.05 55.79
N TYR A 117 -12.47 -15.42 56.00
CA TYR A 117 -13.28 -16.05 54.97
C TYR A 117 -13.46 -15.12 53.76
N GLU A 118 -13.24 -15.65 52.56
CA GLU A 118 -13.46 -14.96 51.29
C GLU A 118 -14.96 -14.76 51.00
N TYR A 119 -15.34 -13.64 50.38
CA TYR A 119 -16.72 -13.40 49.97
C TYR A 119 -16.97 -13.91 48.55
N ARG A 120 -17.85 -14.91 48.42
CA ARG A 120 -18.26 -15.54 47.16
C ARG A 120 -19.78 -15.41 46.98
N PRO A 121 -20.28 -14.56 46.05
CA PRO A 121 -21.68 -14.12 46.02
C PRO A 121 -22.78 -15.19 46.02
N LEU A 122 -22.54 -16.38 45.47
CA LEU A 122 -23.50 -17.48 45.34
C LEU A 122 -23.26 -18.63 46.32
N SER A 123 -22.00 -18.93 46.65
CA SER A 123 -21.62 -20.08 47.47
C SER A 123 -21.35 -19.71 48.93
N GLN A 124 -20.33 -18.91 49.19
CA GLN A 124 -19.86 -18.48 50.52
C GLN A 124 -20.05 -16.97 50.68
N ASN A 125 -21.24 -16.53 51.09
CA ASN A 125 -21.57 -15.10 51.16
C ASN A 125 -22.05 -14.66 52.55
N SER A 126 -22.63 -13.46 52.59
CA SER A 126 -23.21 -12.87 53.78
C SER A 126 -24.27 -13.75 54.47
N ASN A 127 -24.99 -14.59 53.73
CA ASN A 127 -26.02 -15.46 54.27
C ASN A 127 -25.41 -16.71 54.91
N SER A 128 -24.31 -17.22 54.34
CA SER A 128 -23.57 -18.38 54.87
C SER A 128 -23.01 -18.09 56.27
N ILE A 129 -22.47 -16.89 56.49
CA ILE A 129 -21.98 -16.47 57.81
C ILE A 129 -23.12 -16.30 58.83
N VAL A 130 -24.29 -15.82 58.40
CA VAL A 130 -25.47 -15.72 59.27
C VAL A 130 -25.95 -17.09 59.71
N ASP A 131 -26.07 -18.05 58.78
CA ASP A 131 -26.48 -19.42 59.11
C ASP A 131 -25.47 -20.10 60.04
N LYS A 132 -24.18 -19.86 59.81
CA LYS A 132 -23.13 -20.35 60.70
C LYS A 132 -23.25 -19.77 62.11
N VAL A 133 -23.48 -18.46 62.25
CA VAL A 133 -23.63 -17.82 63.57
C VAL A 133 -24.84 -18.36 64.31
N ILE A 134 -25.99 -18.54 63.63
CA ILE A 134 -27.19 -19.17 64.19
C ILE A 134 -26.86 -20.56 64.74
N LYS A 135 -26.16 -21.39 63.96
CA LYS A 135 -25.71 -22.73 64.35
C LYS A 135 -24.74 -22.69 65.54
N ASP A 136 -23.75 -21.80 65.52
CA ASP A 136 -22.71 -21.69 66.55
C ASP A 136 -23.30 -21.28 67.92
N VAL A 137 -24.39 -20.51 67.95
CA VAL A 137 -25.09 -20.14 69.20
C VAL A 137 -26.22 -21.12 69.60
N GLY A 138 -26.39 -22.22 68.86
CA GLY A 138 -27.35 -23.27 69.17
C GLY A 138 -28.81 -22.93 68.88
N LEU A 139 -29.06 -21.99 67.96
CA LEU A 139 -30.41 -21.71 67.47
C LEU A 139 -30.77 -22.60 66.27
N PRO A 140 -32.07 -22.87 66.05
CA PRO A 140 -32.51 -23.57 64.85
C PRO A 140 -32.16 -22.75 63.59
N PRO A 141 -31.82 -23.40 62.47
CA PRO A 141 -31.61 -22.71 61.21
C PRO A 141 -32.90 -21.97 60.79
N ALA A 142 -32.73 -20.87 60.07
CA ALA A 142 -33.86 -20.19 59.44
C ALA A 142 -34.60 -21.13 58.48
N LYS A 143 -35.93 -21.02 58.42
CA LYS A 143 -36.78 -21.79 57.51
C LYS A 143 -36.66 -21.25 56.08
N GLU A 144 -36.88 -22.13 55.10
CA GLU A 144 -36.98 -21.72 53.69
C GLU A 144 -38.23 -20.87 53.40
N VAL A 145 -39.25 -20.99 54.24
CA VAL A 145 -40.48 -20.20 54.19
C VAL A 145 -40.61 -19.45 55.50
N ASP A 146 -40.72 -18.12 55.42
CA ASP A 146 -40.80 -17.25 56.60
C ASP A 146 -42.14 -17.41 57.35
N ASP A 147 -42.29 -16.72 58.49
CA ASP A 147 -43.51 -16.78 59.31
C ASP A 147 -44.74 -16.18 58.59
N ARG A 148 -44.54 -15.55 57.42
CA ARG A 148 -45.58 -14.93 56.57
C ARG A 148 -45.89 -15.77 55.32
N GLY A 149 -45.24 -16.92 55.13
CA GLY A 149 -45.45 -17.80 53.97
C GLY A 149 -44.63 -17.45 52.73
N ASN A 150 -43.65 -16.54 52.82
CA ASN A 150 -42.82 -16.14 51.70
C ASN A 150 -41.63 -17.09 51.53
N TYR A 151 -41.42 -17.56 50.29
CA TYR A 151 -40.25 -18.38 49.94
C TYR A 151 -38.97 -17.52 49.93
N ASN A 152 -38.05 -17.82 50.85
CA ASN A 152 -36.84 -17.02 51.09
C ASN A 152 -35.62 -17.66 50.42
N ARG A 153 -35.54 -17.57 49.08
CA ARG A 153 -34.34 -18.01 48.35
C ARG A 153 -33.18 -17.05 48.64
N SER A 154 -32.34 -17.44 49.59
CA SER A 154 -31.13 -16.74 50.00
C SER A 154 -29.90 -17.49 49.46
N PRO A 155 -29.23 -17.04 48.39
CA PRO A 155 -27.99 -17.65 47.90
C PRO A 155 -26.99 -17.82 49.03
N GLY A 156 -26.17 -18.87 49.01
CA GLY A 156 -25.23 -19.20 50.08
C GLY A 156 -25.85 -19.67 51.40
N SER A 157 -27.18 -19.71 51.51
CA SER A 157 -27.89 -20.29 52.66
C SER A 157 -27.60 -21.78 52.75
N HIS A 158 -27.38 -22.29 53.96
CA HIS A 158 -27.02 -23.68 54.24
C HIS A 158 -25.69 -24.15 53.63
N THR A 159 -24.87 -23.24 53.11
CA THR A 159 -23.49 -23.55 52.69
C THR A 159 -22.54 -23.42 53.87
N GLU A 160 -21.62 -24.37 54.05
CA GLU A 160 -20.57 -24.26 55.07
C GLU A 160 -19.50 -23.25 54.65
N LEU A 161 -18.88 -22.54 55.60
CA LEU A 161 -17.75 -21.66 55.29
C LEU A 161 -16.48 -22.51 55.11
N LEU A 162 -15.85 -22.39 53.94
CA LEU A 162 -14.55 -22.96 53.62
C LEU A 162 -13.43 -22.18 54.30
N SER A 163 -12.55 -22.93 54.97
CA SER A 163 -11.32 -22.36 55.50
C SER A 163 -10.45 -21.76 54.38
N PRO A 164 -9.68 -20.71 54.68
CA PRO A 164 -8.71 -20.14 53.76
C PRO A 164 -7.85 -21.19 53.04
N GLY A 165 -7.87 -21.19 51.70
CA GLY A 165 -7.07 -22.07 50.85
C GLY A 165 -7.73 -23.40 50.46
N ALA A 166 -8.98 -23.65 50.87
CA ALA A 166 -9.77 -24.78 50.37
C ALA A 166 -10.40 -24.46 48.99
N ASN A 167 -10.53 -25.49 48.14
CA ASN A 167 -11.07 -25.31 46.80
C ASN A 167 -12.62 -25.35 46.83
N PRO A 168 -13.32 -24.36 46.25
CA PRO A 168 -14.78 -24.32 46.15
C PRO A 168 -15.42 -25.57 45.56
N SER A 169 -14.75 -26.24 44.60
CA SER A 169 -15.26 -27.48 44.00
C SER A 169 -15.35 -28.64 44.99
N ASP A 170 -14.70 -28.53 46.15
CA ASP A 170 -14.72 -29.54 47.20
C ASP A 170 -16.04 -29.48 48.00
N GLN A 171 -16.84 -28.40 47.86
CA GLN A 171 -18.18 -28.33 48.42
C GLN A 171 -19.22 -28.96 47.49
N ASN A 172 -20.05 -29.82 48.07
CA ASN A 172 -21.30 -30.35 47.52
C ASN A 172 -21.38 -30.37 45.97
N PRO A 173 -20.99 -31.49 45.32
CA PRO A 173 -20.90 -31.60 43.85
C PRO A 173 -22.16 -31.18 43.07
N SER A 174 -23.33 -31.29 43.69
CA SER A 174 -24.61 -30.85 43.10
C SER A 174 -24.70 -29.33 42.92
N GLN A 175 -24.23 -28.55 43.89
CA GLN A 175 -24.19 -27.09 43.81
C GLN A 175 -23.18 -26.63 42.76
N TRP A 176 -22.01 -27.28 42.70
CA TRP A 176 -21.01 -26.99 41.68
C TRP A 176 -21.52 -27.21 40.25
N THR A 177 -22.30 -28.27 40.06
CA THR A 177 -22.96 -28.56 38.78
C THR A 177 -23.97 -27.46 38.42
N SER A 178 -24.76 -26.99 39.39
CA SER A 178 -25.71 -25.88 39.19
C SER A 178 -25.02 -24.55 38.85
N LEU A 179 -23.82 -24.31 39.38
CA LEU A 179 -23.03 -23.11 39.08
C LEU A 179 -22.48 -23.13 37.64
N LYS A 180 -21.97 -24.28 37.18
CA LYS A 180 -21.57 -24.46 35.77
C LYS A 180 -22.75 -24.24 34.81
N GLU A 181 -23.92 -24.76 35.17
CA GLU A 181 -25.16 -24.53 34.41
C GLU A 181 -25.57 -23.05 34.39
N THR A 182 -25.34 -22.31 35.47
CA THR A 182 -25.58 -20.86 35.52
C THR A 182 -24.60 -20.12 34.60
N GLY A 183 -23.32 -20.50 34.60
CA GLY A 183 -22.34 -19.95 33.66
C GLY A 183 -22.72 -20.18 32.21
N ARG A 184 -23.22 -21.39 31.88
CA ARG A 184 -23.74 -21.72 30.55
C ARG A 184 -24.88 -20.79 30.12
N ARG A 185 -25.87 -20.58 31.01
CA ARG A 185 -27.01 -19.67 30.73
C ARG A 185 -26.57 -18.22 30.51
N ILE A 186 -25.55 -17.75 31.22
CA ILE A 186 -25.00 -16.41 31.00
C ILE A 186 -24.30 -16.34 29.64
N ALA A 187 -23.47 -17.34 29.30
CA ALA A 187 -22.83 -17.39 27.99
C ALA A 187 -23.87 -17.37 26.84
N ASP A 188 -24.94 -18.17 26.96
CA ASP A 188 -26.04 -18.18 25.99
C ASP A 188 -26.70 -16.80 25.88
N ALA A 189 -27.03 -16.16 27.01
CA ALA A 189 -27.62 -14.83 27.04
C ALA A 189 -26.71 -13.77 26.40
N LEU A 190 -25.39 -13.85 26.59
CA LEU A 190 -24.41 -12.97 25.96
C LEU A 190 -24.37 -13.17 24.44
N GLY A 191 -24.43 -14.42 23.98
CA GLY A 191 -24.55 -14.74 22.55
C GLY A 191 -25.83 -14.16 21.94
N TYR A 192 -26.97 -14.29 22.62
CA TYR A 192 -28.23 -13.68 22.19
C TYR A 192 -28.15 -12.15 22.13
N ALA A 193 -27.62 -11.51 23.19
CA ALA A 193 -27.48 -10.07 23.24
C ALA A 193 -26.57 -9.55 22.12
N PHE A 194 -25.45 -10.21 21.83
CA PHE A 194 -24.57 -9.82 20.74
C PHE A 194 -25.28 -9.92 19.37
N ASN A 195 -25.99 -11.03 19.14
CA ASN A 195 -26.77 -11.22 17.91
C ASN A 195 -27.88 -10.18 17.73
N GLU A 196 -28.54 -9.79 18.84
CA GLU A 196 -29.54 -8.72 18.84
C GLU A 196 -28.93 -7.38 18.44
N VAL A 197 -27.75 -7.04 18.97
CA VAL A 197 -27.02 -5.81 18.60
C VAL A 197 -26.59 -5.84 17.13
N LEU A 198 -26.17 -7.01 16.63
CA LEU A 198 -25.84 -7.19 15.21
C LEU A 198 -27.06 -7.14 14.27
N GLY A 199 -28.27 -7.23 14.80
CA GLY A 199 -29.50 -7.35 14.01
C GLY A 199 -29.62 -8.69 13.25
N VAL A 200 -28.89 -9.71 13.69
CA VAL A 200 -28.86 -11.03 13.05
C VAL A 200 -29.75 -11.97 13.85
N LYS A 201 -30.77 -12.56 13.19
CA LYS A 201 -31.56 -13.63 13.82
C LYS A 201 -30.60 -14.77 14.18
N PRO A 202 -30.67 -15.33 15.40
CA PRO A 202 -29.82 -16.44 15.77
C PRO A 202 -30.05 -17.60 14.80
N ALA A 203 -29.10 -17.84 13.91
CA ALA A 203 -28.95 -19.14 13.28
C ALA A 203 -28.48 -20.05 14.41
N GLY A 204 -29.28 -21.06 14.77
CA GLY A 204 -28.93 -22.02 15.82
C GLY A 204 -27.49 -22.48 15.61
N GLY A 205 -26.62 -22.21 16.59
CA GLY A 205 -25.19 -22.25 16.31
C GLY A 205 -24.35 -22.11 17.56
N ALA A 206 -23.93 -23.28 18.04
CA ALA A 206 -23.07 -23.62 19.17
C ALA A 206 -23.74 -23.50 20.55
N GLU A 207 -24.03 -24.67 21.14
CA GLU A 207 -24.07 -24.80 22.59
C GLU A 207 -22.73 -24.30 23.13
N LEU A 208 -22.77 -23.12 23.72
CA LEU A 208 -21.62 -22.51 24.34
C LEU A 208 -21.23 -23.37 25.54
N ASN A 209 -20.06 -23.99 25.45
CA ASN A 209 -19.50 -24.70 26.59
C ASN A 209 -18.67 -23.73 27.42
N GLU A 210 -18.64 -24.01 28.72
CA GLU A 210 -17.72 -23.49 29.73
C GLU A 210 -17.12 -22.08 29.49
N ILE A 211 -17.50 -21.14 30.36
CA ILE A 211 -16.74 -19.92 30.55
C ILE A 211 -15.36 -20.31 31.09
N ILE A 212 -14.30 -19.85 30.43
CA ILE A 212 -12.90 -20.20 30.76
C ILE A 212 -12.06 -18.97 31.19
N ALA A 213 -12.54 -17.76 30.91
CA ALA A 213 -11.95 -16.52 31.40
C ALA A 213 -13.05 -15.45 31.49
N ALA A 214 -13.00 -14.60 32.51
CA ALA A 214 -13.86 -13.43 32.64
C ALA A 214 -13.06 -12.32 33.34
N ASP A 215 -13.23 -11.09 32.88
CA ASP A 215 -12.70 -9.88 33.48
C ASP A 215 -13.79 -8.79 33.48
N ASP A 216 -13.45 -7.59 33.94
CA ASP A 216 -14.38 -6.47 34.06
C ASP A 216 -15.10 -6.11 32.75
N ASN A 217 -14.46 -6.34 31.61
CA ASN A 217 -14.93 -5.89 30.30
C ASN A 217 -15.03 -7.03 29.28
N SER A 218 -14.68 -8.28 29.62
CA SER A 218 -14.69 -9.39 28.68
C SER A 218 -15.02 -10.74 29.29
N VAL A 219 -15.60 -11.63 28.48
CA VAL A 219 -15.87 -13.04 28.82
C VAL A 219 -15.40 -13.92 27.68
N THR A 220 -14.55 -14.90 27.97
CA THR A 220 -14.14 -15.92 27.03
C THR A 220 -14.83 -17.25 27.33
N VAL A 221 -15.46 -17.79 26.31
CA VAL A 221 -16.27 -19.01 26.33
C VAL A 221 -15.64 -20.04 25.39
N ARG A 222 -15.50 -21.29 25.82
CA ARG A 222 -14.92 -22.37 25.01
C ARG A 222 -16.00 -23.30 24.49
N GLN A 223 -16.21 -23.32 23.18
CA GLN A 223 -17.21 -24.15 22.51
C GLN A 223 -16.90 -25.65 22.58
N GLN A 224 -17.89 -26.50 22.27
CA GLN A 224 -17.76 -27.97 22.23
C GLN A 224 -16.61 -28.46 21.32
N ASP A 225 -16.39 -27.76 20.20
CA ASP A 225 -15.34 -28.05 19.23
C ASP A 225 -13.94 -27.54 19.64
N GLY A 226 -13.84 -26.97 20.85
CA GLY A 226 -12.61 -26.40 21.41
C GLY A 226 -12.32 -24.96 20.97
N THR A 227 -13.04 -24.42 19.99
CA THR A 227 -12.92 -23.01 19.59
C THR A 227 -13.38 -22.08 20.71
N ARG A 228 -13.03 -20.79 20.64
CA ARG A 228 -13.34 -19.84 21.72
C ARG A 228 -14.03 -18.60 21.17
N LYS A 229 -14.97 -18.05 21.94
CA LYS A 229 -15.59 -16.75 21.70
C LYS A 229 -15.25 -15.84 22.87
N GLN A 230 -14.63 -14.70 22.58
CA GLN A 230 -14.38 -13.65 23.57
C GLN A 230 -15.33 -12.49 23.30
N PHE A 231 -16.29 -12.31 24.19
CA PHE A 231 -17.24 -11.19 24.18
C PHE A 231 -16.66 -10.03 24.98
N GLY A 232 -16.63 -8.83 24.41
CA GLY A 232 -16.24 -7.59 25.06
C GLY A 232 -17.42 -6.64 25.22
N PHE A 233 -17.37 -5.84 26.29
CA PHE A 233 -18.44 -4.96 26.73
C PHE A 233 -17.95 -3.53 26.88
N ASP A 234 -18.84 -2.59 26.57
CA ASP A 234 -18.61 -1.18 26.89
C ASP A 234 -18.59 -0.98 28.42
N PRO A 235 -17.50 -0.45 29.02
CA PRO A 235 -17.36 -0.35 30.47
C PRO A 235 -18.35 0.60 31.16
N LYS A 236 -19.03 1.48 30.40
CA LYS A 236 -19.98 2.46 30.95
C LYS A 236 -21.40 1.93 30.92
N THR A 237 -21.76 1.27 29.83
CA THR A 237 -23.14 0.85 29.54
C THR A 237 -23.37 -0.63 29.77
N GLY A 238 -22.31 -1.45 29.77
CA GLY A 238 -22.39 -2.91 29.80
C GLY A 238 -22.96 -3.52 28.53
N VAL A 239 -23.08 -2.75 27.45
CA VAL A 239 -23.59 -3.25 26.17
C VAL A 239 -22.47 -4.02 25.46
N PRO A 240 -22.73 -5.21 24.90
CA PRO A 240 -21.75 -5.92 24.09
C PRO A 240 -21.35 -5.09 22.87
N ASN A 241 -20.05 -4.90 22.65
CA ASN A 241 -19.53 -4.08 21.55
C ASN A 241 -18.34 -4.71 20.81
N HIS A 242 -17.83 -5.85 21.28
CA HIS A 242 -16.68 -6.53 20.69
C HIS A 242 -16.87 -8.04 20.75
N LEU A 243 -16.55 -8.76 19.67
CA LEU A 243 -16.49 -10.23 19.65
C LEU A 243 -15.25 -10.66 18.89
N VAL A 244 -14.42 -11.48 19.53
CA VAL A 244 -13.29 -12.15 18.90
C VAL A 244 -13.55 -13.64 18.88
N ASN A 245 -13.63 -14.23 17.68
CA ASN A 245 -13.63 -15.69 17.57
C ASN A 245 -12.18 -16.17 17.48
N LYS A 246 -11.88 -17.28 18.15
CA LYS A 246 -10.55 -17.88 18.20
C LYS A 246 -10.66 -19.37 17.87
N ASP A 247 -9.62 -19.90 17.24
CA ASP A 247 -9.49 -21.34 17.01
C ASP A 247 -9.25 -22.11 18.33
N SER A 248 -9.13 -23.43 18.23
CA SER A 248 -8.91 -24.29 19.41
C SER A 248 -7.57 -24.03 20.12
N GLN A 249 -6.59 -23.49 19.40
CA GLN A 249 -5.28 -23.07 19.93
C GLN A 249 -5.33 -21.68 20.58
N GLY A 250 -6.45 -20.96 20.45
CA GLY A 250 -6.63 -19.62 21.02
C GLY A 250 -6.16 -18.48 20.10
N ARG A 251 -5.88 -18.75 18.83
CA ARG A 251 -5.49 -17.73 17.84
C ARG A 251 -6.73 -17.10 17.22
N ALA A 252 -6.73 -15.78 17.03
CA ALA A 252 -7.89 -15.06 16.52
C ALA A 252 -8.18 -15.42 15.05
N THR A 253 -9.43 -15.74 14.75
CA THR A 253 -9.93 -16.05 13.39
C THR A 253 -10.82 -14.93 12.87
N SER A 254 -11.41 -14.14 13.76
CA SER A 254 -12.14 -12.91 13.41
C SER A 254 -12.23 -11.94 14.58
N ASP A 255 -12.40 -10.65 14.26
CA ASP A 255 -12.62 -9.54 15.19
C ASP A 255 -13.81 -8.72 14.70
N ILE A 256 -14.85 -8.61 15.51
CA ILE A 256 -16.08 -7.89 15.21
C ILE A 256 -16.25 -6.76 16.23
N ARG A 257 -16.30 -5.51 15.77
CA ARG A 257 -16.50 -4.33 16.63
C ARG A 257 -17.74 -3.56 16.23
N ILE A 258 -18.47 -3.10 17.24
CA ILE A 258 -19.71 -2.37 17.10
C ILE A 258 -19.52 -1.00 17.75
N ASN A 259 -19.77 0.04 16.97
CA ASN A 259 -19.71 1.42 17.42
C ASN A 259 -20.99 1.81 18.16
N ALA A 260 -20.96 2.92 18.89
CA ALA A 260 -22.11 3.42 19.64
C ALA A 260 -23.34 3.73 18.74
N ASP A 261 -23.11 4.06 17.47
CA ASP A 261 -24.16 4.30 16.47
C ASP A 261 -24.73 3.02 15.84
N LYS A 262 -24.27 1.84 16.28
CA LYS A 262 -24.56 0.50 15.74
C LYS A 262 -23.92 0.17 14.39
N SER A 263 -23.12 1.06 13.81
CA SER A 263 -22.24 0.66 12.71
C SER A 263 -21.25 -0.39 13.21
N ARG A 264 -20.80 -1.28 12.33
CA ARG A 264 -19.89 -2.35 12.73
C ARG A 264 -18.82 -2.65 11.68
N SER A 265 -17.69 -3.14 12.16
CA SER A 265 -16.62 -3.70 11.33
C SER A 265 -16.42 -5.17 11.67
N GLU A 266 -16.33 -6.02 10.65
CA GLU A 266 -16.04 -7.44 10.76
C GLU A 266 -14.73 -7.73 10.03
N LYS A 267 -13.73 -8.24 10.75
CA LYS A 267 -12.45 -8.64 10.18
C LYS A 267 -12.31 -10.15 10.23
N THR A 268 -11.96 -10.77 9.11
CA THR A 268 -11.48 -12.15 9.05
C THR A 268 -9.96 -12.13 9.12
N LEU A 269 -9.38 -12.94 10.01
CA LEU A 269 -7.96 -12.94 10.31
C LEU A 269 -7.30 -14.24 9.86
N ASP A 270 -6.02 -14.17 9.49
CA ASP A 270 -5.17 -15.34 9.37
C ASP A 270 -4.73 -15.79 10.78
N PRO A 271 -5.07 -17.01 11.23
CA PRO A 271 -4.66 -17.49 12.55
C PRO A 271 -3.15 -17.62 12.72
N ALA A 272 -2.38 -17.78 11.63
CA ALA A 272 -0.93 -17.96 11.68
C ALA A 272 -0.19 -16.63 11.84
N SER A 273 -0.59 -15.60 11.08
CA SER A 273 0.11 -14.30 11.07
C SER A 273 -0.61 -13.20 11.86
N GLY A 274 -1.89 -13.37 12.17
CA GLY A 274 -2.76 -12.31 12.72
C GLY A 274 -3.18 -11.25 11.69
N GLY A 275 -2.74 -11.38 10.43
CA GLY A 275 -3.05 -10.44 9.36
C GLY A 275 -4.54 -10.47 8.97
N VAL A 276 -5.06 -9.33 8.49
CA VAL A 276 -6.45 -9.22 8.04
C VAL A 276 -6.59 -9.79 6.62
N LYS A 277 -7.38 -10.85 6.47
CA LYS A 277 -7.72 -11.46 5.16
C LYS A 277 -8.87 -10.76 4.46
N GLN A 278 -9.84 -10.29 5.23
CA GLN A 278 -11.01 -9.57 4.72
C GLN A 278 -11.52 -8.62 5.78
N GLU A 279 -11.93 -7.43 5.37
CA GLU A 279 -12.64 -6.47 6.20
C GLU A 279 -13.97 -6.11 5.56
N LYS A 280 -15.05 -6.24 6.32
CA LYS A 280 -16.38 -5.78 5.97
C LYS A 280 -16.83 -4.69 6.93
N ARG A 281 -17.46 -3.64 6.42
CA ARG A 281 -18.07 -2.59 7.24
C ARG A 281 -19.55 -2.49 6.93
N PHE A 282 -20.34 -2.25 7.96
CA PHE A 282 -21.79 -2.14 7.86
C PHE A 282 -22.27 -0.85 8.50
N ASP A 283 -23.28 -0.24 7.89
CA ASP A 283 -23.98 0.90 8.45
C ASP A 283 -24.82 0.49 9.69
N PRO A 284 -25.39 1.46 10.44
CA PRO A 284 -26.29 1.18 11.57
C PRO A 284 -27.52 0.32 11.26
N ASN A 285 -27.90 0.17 9.99
CA ASN A 285 -29.02 -0.66 9.53
C ASN A 285 -28.58 -2.05 9.08
N GLY A 286 -27.29 -2.39 9.24
CA GLY A 286 -26.72 -3.67 8.84
C GLY A 286 -26.48 -3.82 7.34
N ARG A 287 -26.48 -2.72 6.57
CA ARG A 287 -26.14 -2.74 5.14
C ARG A 287 -24.63 -2.71 4.97
N LEU A 288 -24.10 -3.60 4.13
CA LEU A 288 -22.69 -3.64 3.78
C LEU A 288 -22.32 -2.35 3.04
N THR A 289 -21.37 -1.58 3.58
CA THR A 289 -20.86 -0.33 2.99
C THR A 289 -19.47 -0.48 2.41
N PHE A 290 -18.73 -1.50 2.83
CA PHE A 290 -17.37 -1.76 2.39
C PHE A 290 -17.04 -3.25 2.50
N ASP A 291 -16.36 -3.79 1.48
CA ASP A 291 -15.79 -5.15 1.48
C ASP A 291 -14.42 -5.10 0.79
N SER A 292 -13.36 -5.29 1.55
CA SER A 292 -11.98 -5.16 1.05
C SER A 292 -11.68 -6.10 -0.13
N VAL A 293 -12.28 -7.29 -0.16
CA VAL A 293 -12.05 -8.28 -1.24
C VAL A 293 -12.79 -7.84 -2.51
N ALA A 294 -14.01 -7.32 -2.37
CA ALA A 294 -14.75 -6.79 -3.51
C ALA A 294 -14.09 -5.55 -4.11
N GLU A 295 -13.56 -4.66 -3.27
CA GLU A 295 -12.82 -3.47 -3.73
C GLU A 295 -11.51 -3.87 -4.44
N ALA A 296 -10.76 -4.84 -3.91
CA ALA A 296 -9.58 -5.36 -4.58
C ALA A 296 -9.92 -5.99 -5.94
N ALA A 297 -11.01 -6.77 -6.03
CA ALA A 297 -11.46 -7.36 -7.27
C ALA A 297 -11.89 -6.30 -8.32
N LYS A 298 -12.55 -5.21 -7.87
CA LYS A 298 -12.87 -4.08 -8.75
C LYS A 298 -11.61 -3.39 -9.28
N LYS A 299 -10.62 -3.12 -8.43
CA LYS A 299 -9.33 -2.54 -8.83
C LYS A 299 -8.64 -3.42 -9.89
N ALA A 300 -8.51 -4.71 -9.63
CA ALA A 300 -7.91 -5.66 -10.57
C ALA A 300 -8.67 -5.76 -11.91
N ALA A 301 -10.02 -5.72 -11.87
CA ALA A 301 -10.82 -5.72 -13.09
C ALA A 301 -10.63 -4.42 -13.91
N ALA A 302 -10.54 -3.27 -13.24
CA ALA A 302 -10.28 -1.99 -13.88
C ALA A 302 -8.89 -1.95 -14.52
N GLU A 303 -7.86 -2.43 -13.80
CA GLU A 303 -6.49 -2.55 -14.33
C GLU A 303 -6.43 -3.48 -15.55
N LYS A 304 -7.10 -4.65 -15.49
CA LYS A 304 -7.18 -5.55 -16.64
C LYS A 304 -7.89 -4.89 -17.84
N ALA A 305 -8.96 -4.15 -17.61
CA ALA A 305 -9.67 -3.45 -18.67
C ALA A 305 -8.82 -2.32 -19.28
N ALA A 306 -8.07 -1.59 -18.46
CA ALA A 306 -7.12 -0.58 -18.92
C ALA A 306 -6.00 -1.21 -19.76
N ALA A 307 -5.42 -2.33 -19.31
CA ALA A 307 -4.40 -3.06 -20.06
C ALA A 307 -4.93 -3.61 -21.40
N GLU A 308 -6.16 -4.12 -21.44
CA GLU A 308 -6.78 -4.55 -22.71
C GLU A 308 -7.04 -3.37 -23.66
N LYS A 309 -7.46 -2.21 -23.13
CA LYS A 309 -7.63 -0.99 -23.93
C LYS A 309 -6.28 -0.55 -24.51
N ALA A 310 -5.24 -0.45 -23.69
CA ALA A 310 -3.89 -0.09 -24.12
C ALA A 310 -3.38 -1.02 -25.24
N LYS A 311 -3.60 -2.34 -25.12
CA LYS A 311 -3.26 -3.30 -26.17
C LYS A 311 -4.01 -3.08 -27.48
N ARG A 312 -5.30 -2.74 -27.41
CA ARG A 312 -6.10 -2.42 -28.61
C ARG A 312 -5.61 -1.15 -29.28
N ASP A 313 -5.33 -0.12 -28.48
CA ASP A 313 -4.86 1.18 -28.97
C ASP A 313 -3.47 1.04 -29.61
N HIS A 314 -2.58 0.24 -29.00
CA HIS A 314 -1.27 -0.10 -29.58
C HIS A 314 -1.38 -0.85 -30.91
N LEU A 315 -2.25 -1.86 -31.01
CA LEU A 315 -2.48 -2.59 -32.27
C LEU A 315 -3.06 -1.67 -33.36
N ALA A 316 -3.98 -0.76 -33.00
CA ALA A 316 -4.51 0.23 -33.91
C ALA A 316 -3.42 1.22 -34.39
N GLY A 317 -2.50 1.61 -33.50
CA GLY A 317 -1.33 2.42 -33.84
C GLY A 317 -0.40 1.75 -34.85
N ILE A 318 -0.07 0.47 -34.64
CA ILE A 318 0.74 -0.32 -35.59
C ILE A 318 0.08 -0.39 -36.96
N GLU A 319 -1.24 -0.62 -37.01
CA GLU A 319 -1.96 -0.72 -38.28
C GLU A 319 -2.02 0.63 -39.00
N ALA A 320 -2.15 1.75 -38.26
CA ALA A 320 -2.08 3.09 -38.82
C ALA A 320 -0.69 3.39 -39.41
N LEU A 321 0.40 3.03 -38.71
CA LEU A 321 1.76 3.17 -39.22
C LEU A 321 1.98 2.36 -40.49
N ARG A 322 1.48 1.12 -40.54
CA ARG A 322 1.57 0.25 -41.72
C ARG A 322 0.85 0.85 -42.93
N GLN A 323 -0.31 1.48 -42.71
CA GLN A 323 -1.03 2.19 -43.77
C GLN A 323 -0.29 3.45 -44.23
N ALA A 324 0.27 4.22 -43.31
CA ALA A 324 1.06 5.42 -43.63
C ALA A 324 2.30 5.06 -44.46
N GLU A 325 2.99 3.97 -44.12
CA GLU A 325 4.15 3.49 -44.86
C GLU A 325 3.80 3.00 -46.27
N LEU A 326 2.67 2.29 -46.42
CA LEU A 326 2.18 1.88 -47.73
C LEU A 326 1.83 3.10 -48.61
N GLN A 327 1.24 4.16 -48.04
CA GLN A 327 0.99 5.39 -48.77
C GLN A 327 2.28 6.11 -49.15
N ARG A 328 3.27 6.15 -48.25
CA ARG A 328 4.59 6.72 -48.51
C ARG A 328 5.30 5.99 -49.66
N GLN A 329 5.26 4.67 -49.70
CA GLN A 329 5.84 3.89 -50.80
C GLN A 329 5.19 4.23 -52.14
N LYS A 330 3.85 4.30 -52.20
CA LYS A 330 3.14 4.74 -53.41
C LYS A 330 3.54 6.15 -53.85
N ALA A 331 3.67 7.08 -52.91
CA ALA A 331 4.09 8.46 -53.22
C ALA A 331 5.52 8.52 -53.77
N ILE A 332 6.44 7.69 -53.25
CA ILE A 332 7.81 7.58 -53.76
C ILE A 332 7.81 7.01 -55.19
N GLU A 333 7.05 5.96 -55.44
CA GLU A 333 6.92 5.36 -56.79
C GLU A 333 6.36 6.37 -57.80
N ASP A 334 5.32 7.11 -57.40
CA ASP A 334 4.73 8.18 -58.22
C ASP A 334 5.72 9.31 -58.50
N ARG A 335 6.50 9.74 -57.50
CA ARG A 335 7.56 10.75 -57.69
C ARG A 335 8.63 10.26 -58.66
N ALA A 336 9.08 9.01 -58.50
CA ALA A 336 10.07 8.40 -59.41
C ALA A 336 9.52 8.24 -60.84
N ARG A 337 8.21 8.00 -61.01
CA ARG A 337 7.54 7.98 -62.32
C ARG A 337 7.55 9.37 -62.96
N ARG A 338 7.15 10.41 -62.21
CA ARG A 338 7.15 11.80 -62.69
C ARG A 338 8.54 12.32 -63.04
N GLU A 339 9.56 11.98 -62.25
CA GLU A 339 10.95 12.35 -62.54
C GLU A 339 11.47 11.69 -63.82
N ARG A 340 11.11 10.43 -64.08
CA ARG A 340 11.45 9.75 -65.35
C ARG A 340 10.78 10.43 -66.54
N GLU A 341 9.50 10.74 -66.45
CA GLU A 341 8.76 11.48 -67.48
C GLU A 341 9.39 12.86 -67.73
N LEU A 342 9.77 13.58 -66.68
CA LEU A 342 10.42 14.89 -66.79
C LEU A 342 11.80 14.80 -67.46
N ARG A 343 12.60 13.79 -67.12
CA ARG A 343 13.91 13.54 -67.74
C ARG A 343 13.75 13.24 -69.23
N GLU A 344 12.80 12.40 -69.62
CA GLU A 344 12.51 12.15 -71.04
C GLU A 344 12.12 13.43 -71.79
N VAL A 345 11.30 14.30 -71.17
CA VAL A 345 10.93 15.59 -71.76
C VAL A 345 12.16 16.49 -71.92
N GLN A 346 13.02 16.57 -70.90
CA GLN A 346 14.24 17.37 -70.95
C GLN A 346 15.23 16.87 -72.01
N GLU A 347 15.41 15.54 -72.13
CA GLU A 347 16.25 14.95 -73.17
C GLU A 347 15.71 15.20 -74.57
N ARG A 348 14.38 15.09 -74.77
CA ARG A 348 13.74 15.46 -76.04
C ARG A 348 13.95 16.93 -76.39
N GLN A 349 13.81 17.84 -75.41
CA GLN A 349 14.08 19.26 -75.62
C GLN A 349 15.55 19.53 -75.96
N LYS A 350 16.48 18.86 -75.28
CA LYS A 350 17.91 18.96 -75.56
C LYS A 350 18.25 18.48 -76.97
N ALA A 351 17.74 17.30 -77.37
CA ALA A 351 17.91 16.76 -78.72
C ALA A 351 17.36 17.70 -79.80
N MET A 352 16.20 18.33 -79.56
CA MET A 352 15.64 19.33 -80.47
C MET A 352 16.53 20.58 -80.59
N ARG A 353 17.08 21.08 -79.48
CA ARG A 353 18.02 22.22 -79.50
C ARG A 353 19.32 21.89 -80.23
N GLU A 354 19.88 20.71 -80.00
CA GLU A 354 21.08 20.25 -80.70
C GLU A 354 20.81 20.08 -82.20
N LYS A 355 19.65 19.55 -82.58
CA LYS A 355 19.24 19.46 -83.99
C LYS A 355 19.12 20.83 -84.64
N ALA A 356 18.44 21.78 -83.98
CA ALA A 356 18.33 23.16 -84.47
C ALA A 356 19.69 23.86 -84.58
N GLN A 357 20.63 23.59 -83.65
CA GLN A 357 22.00 24.09 -83.74
C GLN A 357 22.75 23.51 -84.93
N ARG A 358 22.65 22.19 -85.17
CA ARG A 358 23.26 21.54 -86.34
C ARG A 358 22.71 22.11 -87.63
N GLU A 359 21.39 22.31 -87.73
CA GLU A 359 20.74 22.92 -88.89
C GLU A 359 21.21 24.38 -89.09
N MET A 360 21.34 25.16 -88.02
CA MET A 360 21.90 26.52 -88.11
C MET A 360 23.37 26.52 -88.54
N GLU A 361 24.18 25.61 -88.03
CA GLU A 361 25.60 25.50 -88.37
C GLU A 361 25.79 25.03 -89.82
N GLU A 362 24.93 24.12 -90.30
CA GLU A 362 24.89 23.69 -91.68
C GLU A 362 24.45 24.82 -92.62
N GLN A 363 23.42 25.59 -92.25
CA GLN A 363 23.05 26.81 -92.97
C GLN A 363 24.17 27.86 -92.94
N ARG A 364 24.94 27.97 -91.86
CA ARG A 364 26.10 28.87 -91.78
C ARG A 364 27.20 28.41 -92.74
N ARG A 365 27.53 27.12 -92.75
CA ARG A 365 28.48 26.53 -93.70
C ARG A 365 28.04 26.69 -95.15
N GLN A 366 26.75 26.53 -95.45
CA GLN A 366 26.22 26.76 -96.79
C GLN A 366 26.34 28.23 -97.20
N ARG A 367 26.01 29.17 -96.31
CA ARG A 367 26.19 30.62 -96.54
C ARG A 367 27.66 31.01 -96.70
N GLU A 368 28.56 30.45 -95.90
CA GLU A 368 30.01 30.64 -96.01
C GLU A 368 30.54 30.07 -97.34
N ALA A 369 30.08 28.88 -97.75
CA ALA A 369 30.45 28.27 -99.03
C ALA A 369 29.91 29.06 -100.24
N GLU A 370 28.70 29.62 -100.13
CA GLU A 370 28.13 30.48 -101.16
C GLU A 370 28.85 31.83 -101.24
N GLN A 371 29.18 32.44 -100.09
CA GLN A 371 30.06 33.62 -100.04
C GLN A 371 31.44 33.32 -100.62
N ALA A 372 32.04 32.16 -100.34
CA ALA A 372 33.32 31.75 -100.90
C ALA A 372 33.24 31.55 -102.42
N LYS A 373 32.13 31.00 -102.94
CA LYS A 373 31.90 30.91 -104.39
C LYS A 373 31.75 32.29 -105.03
N ARG A 374 30.98 33.20 -104.43
CA ARG A 374 30.85 34.59 -104.91
C ARG A 374 32.17 35.35 -104.84
N ALA A 375 32.97 35.12 -103.80
CA ALA A 375 34.32 35.67 -103.67
C ALA A 375 35.26 35.12 -104.75
N ALA A 376 35.23 33.80 -105.01
CA ALA A 376 36.01 33.18 -106.09
C ALA A 376 35.58 33.64 -107.48
N GLU A 377 34.28 33.94 -107.68
CA GLU A 377 33.76 34.52 -108.92
C GLU A 377 34.17 35.99 -109.08
N GLN A 378 34.12 36.79 -108.01
CA GLN A 378 34.71 38.14 -107.98
C GLN A 378 36.23 38.10 -108.18
N GLU A 379 36.91 37.05 -107.71
CA GLU A 379 38.34 36.85 -107.90
C GLU A 379 38.66 36.43 -109.36
N ARG A 380 37.82 35.61 -110.01
CA ARG A 380 37.87 35.36 -111.47
C ARG A 380 37.70 36.65 -112.27
N LEU A 381 36.72 37.49 -111.90
CA LEU A 381 36.49 38.80 -112.53
C LEU A 381 37.64 39.79 -112.25
N ARG A 382 38.27 39.72 -111.07
CA ARG A 382 39.50 40.46 -110.75
C ARG A 382 40.70 39.96 -111.55
N GLN A 383 40.83 38.64 -111.78
CA GLN A 383 41.88 38.06 -112.62
C GLN A 383 41.72 38.49 -114.09
N GLU A 384 40.49 38.72 -114.56
CA GLU A 384 40.20 39.33 -115.87
C GLU A 384 40.56 40.84 -115.95
N ALA A 385 40.53 41.55 -114.81
CA ALA A 385 40.77 42.99 -114.73
C ALA A 385 42.24 43.39 -114.37
N ALA A 386 43.14 42.43 -114.18
CA ALA A 386 44.50 42.67 -113.67
C ALA A 386 45.60 42.44 -114.71
N ASN A 387 45.51 43.12 -115.86
CA ASN A 387 46.62 43.30 -116.80
C ASN A 387 47.09 44.77 -116.73
N ILE A 388 47.70 45.21 -115.61
CA ILE A 388 48.57 46.40 -115.44
C ILE A 388 49.27 46.33 -114.06
N ARG A 389 50.61 46.17 -114.10
CA ARG A 389 51.74 46.64 -113.25
C ARG A 389 51.54 46.88 -111.71
N ILE A 390 52.11 46.06 -110.79
CA ILE A 390 53.45 46.09 -110.05
C ILE A 390 53.62 47.29 -109.05
N PRO A 391 54.28 47.19 -107.84
CA PRO A 391 54.16 46.29 -106.67
C PRO A 391 54.42 47.02 -105.29
N GLY A 392 54.42 46.30 -104.16
CA GLY A 392 55.11 46.73 -102.91
C GLY A 392 54.36 46.30 -101.64
N SER A 393 54.66 45.13 -101.07
CA SER A 393 55.67 44.87 -100.02
C SER A 393 55.18 45.32 -98.63
N GLY A 394 55.14 44.53 -97.56
CA GLY A 394 55.48 43.14 -97.22
C GLY A 394 54.71 42.84 -95.91
N ASN A 395 54.83 41.76 -95.15
CA ASN A 395 55.58 40.52 -95.14
C ASN A 395 54.98 39.74 -93.92
N THR A 396 54.60 38.45 -94.02
CA THR A 396 55.21 37.29 -93.30
C THR A 396 54.89 37.18 -91.80
N THR A 397 54.56 36.05 -91.16
CA THR A 397 54.58 34.61 -91.48
C THR A 397 53.95 33.79 -90.33
N ARG A 398 53.28 32.67 -90.70
CA ARG A 398 52.97 31.37 -90.03
C ARG A 398 53.98 30.87 -88.95
N PRO A 399 53.80 29.70 -88.24
CA PRO A 399 52.64 28.76 -88.01
C PRO A 399 52.42 28.35 -86.50
N ALA A 400 51.22 27.94 -86.03
CA ALA A 400 50.66 26.58 -85.73
C ALA A 400 51.45 25.63 -84.77
N PRO A 401 50.83 24.58 -84.16
CA PRO A 401 49.60 24.47 -83.36
C PRO A 401 49.81 23.64 -82.04
N GLY A 402 48.82 23.62 -81.13
CA GLY A 402 48.79 22.66 -80.01
C GLY A 402 47.61 22.85 -79.04
N VAL A 403 46.74 21.85 -78.96
CA VAL A 403 45.59 21.64 -78.05
C VAL A 403 45.89 20.25 -77.39
N PRO A 404 45.45 19.84 -76.17
CA PRO A 404 44.27 20.27 -75.38
C PRO A 404 44.36 20.30 -73.82
N THR A 405 43.31 20.92 -73.23
CA THR A 405 42.47 20.49 -72.07
C THR A 405 42.88 20.70 -70.59
N PRO A 406 41.87 20.76 -69.67
CA PRO A 406 41.88 21.64 -68.48
C PRO A 406 41.65 20.95 -67.11
N ARG A 407 41.91 21.68 -66.02
CA ARG A 407 40.98 22.04 -64.91
C ARG A 407 41.76 22.26 -63.59
N PRO A 408 41.39 23.27 -62.78
CA PRO A 408 41.96 23.51 -61.47
C PRO A 408 41.24 22.70 -60.37
N ARG A 409 42.00 22.28 -59.35
CA ARG A 409 41.50 21.78 -58.07
C ARG A 409 41.48 22.90 -57.03
N PRO A 410 40.46 23.01 -56.17
CA PRO A 410 40.51 23.86 -54.98
C PRO A 410 41.08 23.12 -53.76
N VAL A 411 42.01 23.82 -53.11
CA VAL A 411 42.22 24.05 -51.66
C VAL A 411 41.72 22.99 -50.67
N VAL A 412 42.69 22.43 -49.93
CA VAL A 412 42.53 21.59 -48.73
C VAL A 412 42.45 22.47 -47.48
N SER A 413 41.58 22.12 -46.54
CA SER A 413 41.56 22.56 -45.13
C SER A 413 41.03 21.42 -44.25
N PRO A 414 41.33 21.39 -42.94
CA PRO A 414 41.89 20.25 -42.19
C PRO A 414 40.84 19.25 -41.66
N PRO A 415 41.24 18.09 -41.09
CA PRO A 415 40.29 17.07 -40.64
C PRO A 415 39.53 17.54 -39.41
N ARG A 416 38.19 17.52 -39.47
CA ARG A 416 37.35 17.57 -38.27
C ARG A 416 37.40 16.19 -37.63
N GLY A 417 38.11 16.06 -36.51
CA GLY A 417 37.91 14.94 -35.60
C GLY A 417 36.52 15.04 -35.01
N GLY A 418 35.71 13.99 -35.19
CA GLY A 418 34.49 13.82 -34.40
C GLY A 418 34.91 13.57 -32.96
N GLY A 419 34.74 14.57 -32.10
CA GLY A 419 35.03 14.45 -30.68
C GLY A 419 33.96 13.60 -30.01
N ARG A 420 34.36 12.53 -29.34
CA ARG A 420 33.54 11.89 -28.31
C ARG A 420 33.33 12.91 -27.18
N GLY A 421 32.09 13.28 -26.88
CA GLY A 421 31.77 14.01 -25.65
C GLY A 421 32.07 13.14 -24.43
N PRO A 422 32.41 13.72 -23.27
CA PRO A 422 32.43 12.96 -22.02
C PRO A 422 31.02 12.39 -21.74
N PHE A 423 30.96 11.19 -21.14
CA PHE A 423 29.70 10.51 -20.79
C PHE A 423 28.84 11.39 -19.87
N ILE A 424 27.63 11.75 -20.30
CA ILE A 424 26.63 12.48 -19.49
C ILE A 424 25.23 11.98 -19.84
N GLY A 425 25.03 10.67 -19.75
CA GLY A 425 23.70 10.08 -19.79
C GLY A 425 23.75 8.79 -19.01
N PHE A 426 23.41 8.84 -17.73
CA PHE A 426 23.68 7.77 -16.78
C PHE A 426 22.43 7.00 -16.32
N PRO A 427 21.38 6.77 -17.14
CA PRO A 427 20.12 6.32 -16.58
C PRO A 427 20.19 4.98 -15.83
N VAL A 428 19.27 4.81 -14.89
CA VAL A 428 19.00 3.52 -14.26
C VAL A 428 18.02 2.73 -15.13
N VAL A 429 18.42 1.54 -15.57
CA VAL A 429 17.65 0.67 -16.48
C VAL A 429 17.11 -0.55 -15.74
N LEU A 430 15.87 -0.96 -16.02
CA LEU A 430 15.22 -2.12 -15.41
C LEU A 430 14.84 -3.16 -16.46
N ASP A 431 15.12 -4.43 -16.16
CA ASP A 431 14.69 -5.60 -16.94
C ASP A 431 13.19 -5.86 -16.72
N LEU A 432 12.33 -5.26 -17.54
CA LEU A 432 10.88 -5.36 -17.37
C LEU A 432 10.31 -6.68 -17.88
N ASN A 433 11.03 -7.35 -18.79
CA ASN A 433 10.58 -8.57 -19.43
C ASN A 433 11.03 -9.84 -18.67
N GLY A 434 11.99 -9.70 -17.75
CA GLY A 434 12.44 -10.74 -16.82
C GLY A 434 13.32 -11.80 -17.46
N ASP A 435 14.01 -11.51 -18.56
CA ASP A 435 14.92 -12.44 -19.22
C ASP A 435 16.34 -12.46 -18.60
N GLY A 436 16.57 -11.59 -17.60
CA GLY A 436 17.83 -11.46 -16.89
C GLY A 436 18.88 -10.65 -17.64
N ARG A 437 18.47 -9.80 -18.59
CA ARG A 437 19.35 -8.95 -19.39
C ARG A 437 18.84 -7.52 -19.41
N LEU A 438 19.77 -6.59 -19.63
CA LEU A 438 19.45 -5.21 -19.94
C LEU A 438 19.81 -4.98 -21.41
N ASP A 439 18.79 -4.72 -22.21
CA ASP A 439 18.89 -4.56 -23.64
C ASP A 439 19.10 -3.09 -24.02
N ILE A 440 20.30 -2.80 -24.52
CA ILE A 440 20.69 -1.46 -24.99
C ILE A 440 20.80 -1.46 -26.51
N ILE A 441 20.04 -0.59 -27.15
CA ILE A 441 20.16 -0.27 -28.56
C ILE A 441 21.34 0.68 -28.72
N GLN A 442 22.38 0.19 -29.37
CA GLN A 442 23.60 0.95 -29.61
C GLN A 442 23.36 2.09 -30.60
N LEU A 443 24.07 3.19 -30.38
CA LEU A 443 24.09 4.34 -31.29
C LEU A 443 24.61 3.94 -32.67
N ASP A 444 23.83 4.21 -33.72
CA ASP A 444 24.30 4.07 -35.10
C ASP A 444 25.20 5.27 -35.46
N GLU A 445 26.52 5.06 -35.40
CA GLU A 445 27.52 6.09 -35.69
C GLU A 445 27.42 6.63 -37.14
N ASP A 446 26.97 5.81 -38.09
CA ASP A 446 26.87 6.17 -39.51
C ASP A 446 25.56 6.90 -39.85
N ALA A 447 24.59 6.93 -38.94
CA ALA A 447 23.33 7.66 -39.11
C ALA A 447 23.58 9.19 -39.18
N PRO A 448 22.95 9.91 -40.14
CA PRO A 448 23.15 11.35 -40.30
C PRO A 448 22.66 12.13 -39.08
N ALA A 449 23.50 13.02 -38.54
CA ALA A 449 23.25 13.80 -37.32
C ALA A 449 21.95 14.64 -37.33
N PHE A 450 21.52 15.08 -38.52
CA PHE A 450 20.29 15.83 -38.72
C PHE A 450 19.38 15.10 -39.70
N GLY A 451 18.11 14.89 -39.31
CA GLY A 451 17.07 14.57 -40.27
C GLY A 451 16.98 15.68 -41.32
N LYS A 452 16.81 15.35 -42.60
CA LYS A 452 16.59 16.35 -43.65
C LYS A 452 15.40 17.23 -43.23
N SER A 453 15.65 18.54 -43.11
CA SER A 453 14.66 19.57 -42.82
C SER A 453 13.41 19.41 -43.70
N GLU A 454 12.23 19.69 -43.14
CA GLU A 454 10.89 19.65 -43.76
C GLU A 454 10.72 20.51 -45.04
N PHE A 455 11.76 21.13 -45.57
CA PHE A 455 11.68 22.08 -46.69
C PHE A 455 11.45 21.43 -48.09
N ASP A 456 11.49 20.10 -48.25
CA ASP A 456 11.23 19.39 -49.53
C ASP A 456 10.14 18.29 -49.46
N GLY A 457 9.46 18.10 -48.32
CA GLY A 457 8.36 17.12 -48.24
C GLY A 457 8.75 15.67 -48.61
N THR A 458 10.04 15.33 -48.57
CA THR A 458 10.54 13.95 -48.61
C THR A 458 10.58 13.41 -47.19
N ALA A 459 9.91 12.28 -46.99
CA ALA A 459 9.62 11.75 -45.67
C ALA A 459 10.87 11.36 -44.86
N LYS A 460 10.75 11.48 -43.53
CA LYS A 460 11.78 11.17 -42.52
C LYS A 460 12.38 9.76 -42.74
N GLU A 461 13.66 9.68 -43.09
CA GLU A 461 14.47 8.53 -42.66
C GLU A 461 14.51 8.59 -41.13
N SER A 462 14.20 7.50 -40.43
CA SER A 462 14.15 7.46 -38.97
C SER A 462 15.54 7.78 -38.43
N VAL A 463 15.71 9.01 -37.96
CA VAL A 463 16.79 9.36 -37.05
C VAL A 463 16.54 8.57 -35.78
N GLY A 464 17.55 7.88 -35.24
CA GLY A 464 17.43 7.12 -33.98
C GLY A 464 16.94 7.99 -32.81
N PRO A 465 16.71 7.39 -31.62
CA PRO A 465 16.24 8.13 -30.45
C PRO A 465 17.14 9.33 -30.17
N THR A 466 16.51 10.45 -29.80
CA THR A 466 17.22 11.71 -29.52
C THR A 466 16.79 12.27 -28.18
N PHE A 467 17.71 12.72 -27.35
CA PHE A 467 17.42 13.29 -26.03
C PHE A 467 18.35 14.47 -25.76
N ASP A 468 17.89 15.49 -25.04
CA ASP A 468 18.69 16.67 -24.67
C ASP A 468 19.53 16.32 -23.43
N TRP A 469 20.75 15.84 -23.64
CA TRP A 469 21.61 15.36 -22.54
C TRP A 469 22.39 16.51 -21.89
N ASP A 470 22.68 17.58 -22.63
CA ASP A 470 23.48 18.70 -22.14
C ASP A 470 22.65 19.93 -21.72
N GLY A 471 21.33 19.84 -21.83
CA GLY A 471 20.33 20.82 -21.38
C GLY A 471 20.35 22.12 -22.18
N ASP A 472 20.83 22.09 -23.42
CA ASP A 472 20.89 23.26 -24.29
C ASP A 472 19.60 23.45 -25.14
N SER A 473 18.58 22.61 -24.90
CA SER A 473 17.31 22.54 -25.64
C SER A 473 17.41 21.99 -27.07
N VAL A 474 18.56 21.45 -27.45
CA VAL A 474 18.76 20.63 -28.65
C VAL A 474 18.76 19.16 -28.22
N ARG A 475 18.31 18.25 -29.10
CA ARG A 475 18.25 16.82 -28.80
C ARG A 475 19.33 16.09 -29.59
N GLU A 476 20.20 15.38 -28.89
CA GLU A 476 21.30 14.62 -29.46
C GLU A 476 20.87 13.20 -29.79
N GLN A 477 21.34 12.65 -30.91
CA GLN A 477 21.18 11.22 -31.16
C GLN A 477 21.90 10.42 -30.09
N THR A 478 21.23 9.42 -29.53
CA THR A 478 21.72 8.67 -28.39
C THR A 478 21.50 7.17 -28.57
N ALA A 479 22.38 6.38 -27.96
CA ALA A 479 22.04 5.01 -27.59
C ALA A 479 20.86 5.04 -26.62
N TRP A 480 20.08 3.96 -26.56
CA TRP A 480 18.82 3.96 -25.82
C TRP A 480 18.48 2.59 -25.26
N VAL A 481 17.58 2.55 -24.28
CA VAL A 481 17.02 1.29 -23.78
C VAL A 481 16.09 0.68 -24.82
N ALA A 482 16.17 -0.63 -25.01
CA ALA A 482 15.28 -1.35 -25.91
C ALA A 482 13.84 -1.38 -25.37
N PRO A 483 12.81 -1.55 -26.21
CA PRO A 483 11.41 -1.39 -25.79
C PRO A 483 10.91 -2.49 -24.84
N GLN A 484 11.69 -3.56 -24.64
CA GLN A 484 11.38 -4.63 -23.70
C GLN A 484 11.74 -4.28 -22.25
N ASP A 485 12.60 -3.28 -22.05
CA ASP A 485 13.09 -2.81 -20.75
C ASP A 485 12.62 -1.37 -20.52
N GLY A 486 13.02 -0.74 -19.41
CA GLY A 486 12.60 0.62 -19.10
C GLY A 486 13.62 1.42 -18.30
N LEU A 487 13.45 2.75 -18.34
CA LEU A 487 14.23 3.70 -17.56
C LEU A 487 13.51 3.99 -16.23
N LEU A 488 14.25 4.05 -15.12
CA LEU A 488 13.76 4.73 -13.92
C LEU A 488 13.79 6.23 -14.19
N THR A 489 12.69 6.90 -13.87
CA THR A 489 12.53 8.34 -14.06
C THR A 489 11.85 8.95 -12.83
N ILE A 490 12.02 10.25 -12.62
CA ILE A 490 11.21 11.03 -11.68
C ILE A 490 10.42 12.06 -12.48
N GLU A 491 9.11 12.13 -12.29
CA GLU A 491 8.24 13.04 -13.03
C GLU A 491 8.16 14.38 -12.29
N LEU A 492 8.69 15.44 -12.91
CA LEU A 492 8.86 16.76 -12.31
C LEU A 492 8.21 17.85 -13.16
N PRO A 493 7.67 18.91 -12.55
CA PRO A 493 7.29 20.10 -13.31
C PRO A 493 8.55 20.79 -13.85
N SER A 494 8.38 21.64 -14.86
CA SER A 494 9.47 22.40 -15.49
C SER A 494 10.32 23.28 -14.55
N ASP A 495 9.85 23.55 -13.32
CA ASP A 495 10.58 24.31 -12.30
C ASP A 495 11.31 23.42 -11.27
N GLY A 496 11.25 22.10 -11.44
CA GLY A 496 11.87 21.10 -10.58
C GLY A 496 11.18 20.90 -9.23
N SER A 497 10.00 21.50 -9.01
CA SER A 497 9.22 21.32 -7.78
C SER A 497 8.62 19.91 -7.66
N SER A 498 7.97 19.60 -6.54
CA SER A 498 7.28 18.30 -6.37
C SER A 498 5.96 18.28 -7.14
N GLY A 499 5.72 17.20 -7.88
CA GLY A 499 4.44 16.89 -8.51
C GLY A 499 4.56 16.53 -9.99
N PRO A 500 3.67 15.69 -10.53
CA PRO A 500 3.73 15.26 -11.92
C PRO A 500 3.21 16.33 -12.89
N ASP A 501 3.84 16.47 -14.06
CA ASP A 501 3.36 17.32 -15.16
C ASP A 501 2.92 16.54 -16.42
N GLY A 502 3.00 15.21 -16.36
CA GLY A 502 2.61 14.28 -17.41
C GLY A 502 3.70 13.99 -18.43
N LYS A 503 4.94 14.46 -18.23
CA LYS A 503 6.04 14.32 -19.18
C LYS A 503 7.34 13.99 -18.47
N ILE A 504 8.22 13.38 -19.25
CA ILE A 504 9.66 13.25 -18.99
C ILE A 504 10.34 13.97 -20.14
N ASP A 505 10.81 15.18 -19.89
CA ASP A 505 11.40 16.08 -20.88
C ASP A 505 12.62 16.87 -20.39
N GLN A 506 13.05 16.64 -19.14
CA GLN A 506 14.25 17.23 -18.56
C GLN A 506 15.30 16.15 -18.29
N ARG A 507 16.59 16.49 -18.43
CA ARG A 507 17.68 15.54 -18.17
C ARG A 507 17.74 15.11 -16.70
N GLU A 508 17.42 16.00 -15.76
CA GLU A 508 17.43 15.70 -14.32
C GLU A 508 16.37 14.66 -13.92
N GLU A 509 15.40 14.38 -14.78
CA GLU A 509 14.36 13.35 -14.58
C GLU A 509 14.86 11.95 -14.87
N ILE A 510 15.94 11.80 -15.65
CA ILE A 510 16.51 10.51 -16.06
C ILE A 510 18.00 10.34 -15.75
N ALA A 511 18.70 11.41 -15.39
CA ALA A 511 20.12 11.46 -15.06
C ALA A 511 20.31 11.88 -13.59
N PHE A 512 20.16 10.94 -12.69
CA PHE A 512 20.21 11.17 -11.25
C PHE A 512 21.58 11.61 -10.73
N ALA A 513 22.66 11.30 -11.46
CA ALA A 513 24.01 11.77 -11.15
C ALA A 513 24.11 13.30 -11.11
N LEU A 514 23.20 14.02 -11.77
CA LEU A 514 23.15 15.49 -11.74
C LEU A 514 22.70 16.05 -10.37
N TRP A 515 22.10 15.23 -9.52
CA TRP A 515 21.63 15.62 -8.19
C TRP A 515 22.72 15.58 -7.12
N LYS A 516 23.95 15.21 -7.51
CA LYS A 516 25.09 15.07 -6.59
C LYS A 516 26.39 15.48 -7.27
N THR A 517 27.15 16.35 -6.62
CA THR A 517 28.47 16.75 -7.10
C THR A 517 29.54 15.71 -6.77
N GLU A 518 30.64 15.73 -7.53
CA GLU A 518 31.82 14.90 -7.25
C GLU A 518 32.39 15.22 -5.86
N GLU A 519 32.43 16.50 -5.48
CA GLU A 519 32.90 16.94 -4.17
C GLU A 519 32.04 16.35 -3.04
N GLU A 520 30.71 16.33 -3.20
CA GLU A 520 29.79 15.72 -2.23
C GLU A 520 29.97 14.20 -2.16
N ARG A 521 30.15 13.52 -3.30
CA ARG A 521 30.46 12.09 -3.32
C ARG A 521 31.78 11.79 -2.62
N GLN A 522 32.84 12.55 -2.89
CA GLN A 522 34.14 12.41 -2.23
C GLN A 522 34.04 12.64 -0.73
N ALA A 523 33.25 13.62 -0.29
CA ALA A 523 33.04 13.88 1.13
C ALA A 523 32.41 12.65 1.84
N GLU A 524 31.41 12.00 1.25
CA GLU A 524 30.81 10.77 1.80
C GLU A 524 31.82 9.61 1.87
N LEU A 525 32.57 9.37 0.79
CA LEU A 525 33.49 8.24 0.70
C LEU A 525 34.73 8.41 1.58
N LYS A 526 35.15 9.66 1.81
CA LYS A 526 36.27 10.00 2.69
C LYS A 526 36.02 9.59 4.15
N GLU A 527 34.78 9.65 4.63
CA GLU A 527 34.42 9.16 5.96
C GLU A 527 34.60 7.64 6.10
N LEU A 528 34.54 6.92 4.98
CA LEU A 528 34.78 5.48 4.87
C LEU A 528 36.25 5.13 4.54
N GLY A 529 37.12 6.14 4.41
CA GLY A 529 38.53 5.95 4.06
C GLY A 529 38.76 5.54 2.60
N ILE A 530 37.78 5.76 1.71
CA ILE A 530 37.85 5.45 0.29
C ILE A 530 38.17 6.75 -0.47
N ASP A 531 39.29 6.75 -1.20
CA ASP A 531 39.65 7.81 -2.15
C ASP A 531 39.41 7.29 -3.56
N ASP A 532 38.44 7.91 -4.23
CA ASP A 532 38.02 7.56 -5.59
C ASP A 532 37.98 8.81 -6.47
N THR A 533 38.89 9.75 -6.20
CA THR A 533 38.95 11.07 -6.83
C THR A 533 39.03 10.96 -8.36
N GLY A 534 38.15 11.68 -9.06
CA GLY A 534 38.17 11.78 -10.51
C GLY A 534 37.35 10.71 -11.23
N ARG A 535 36.62 9.86 -10.48
CA ARG A 535 35.56 9.02 -11.04
C ARG A 535 34.26 9.82 -11.17
N PRO A 536 33.50 9.69 -12.26
CA PRO A 536 32.16 10.24 -12.34
C PRO A 536 31.22 9.70 -11.23
N VAL A 537 30.27 10.52 -10.82
CA VAL A 537 29.13 10.12 -9.99
C VAL A 537 28.20 9.26 -10.86
N THR A 538 27.73 8.12 -10.32
CA THR A 538 26.77 7.27 -11.04
C THR A 538 25.33 7.61 -10.66
N ASP A 539 24.35 7.20 -11.44
CA ASP A 539 22.96 7.56 -11.16
C ASP A 539 22.41 6.90 -9.91
N ILE A 540 22.83 5.67 -9.59
CA ILE A 540 22.42 5.05 -8.34
C ILE A 540 22.99 5.82 -7.13
N GLU A 541 24.18 6.41 -7.24
CA GLU A 541 24.73 7.28 -6.19
C GLU A 541 23.99 8.61 -6.07
N GLY A 542 23.55 9.16 -7.20
CA GLY A 542 22.67 10.33 -7.25
C GLY A 542 21.31 10.05 -6.60
N LEU A 543 20.69 8.91 -6.91
CA LEU A 543 19.44 8.44 -6.30
C LEU A 543 19.55 8.34 -4.79
N ARG A 544 20.60 7.65 -4.31
CA ARG A 544 20.84 7.47 -2.87
C ARG A 544 21.08 8.79 -2.16
N PHE A 545 21.72 9.77 -2.82
CA PHE A 545 21.99 11.06 -2.20
C PHE A 545 20.73 11.94 -2.10
N ALA A 546 19.96 12.01 -3.19
CA ALA A 546 18.87 12.96 -3.30
C ALA A 546 17.52 12.44 -2.81
N PHE A 547 17.29 11.12 -2.86
CA PHE A 547 15.96 10.54 -2.67
C PHE A 547 15.84 9.50 -1.55
N ASP A 548 16.93 8.81 -1.17
CA ASP A 548 16.98 7.96 0.05
C ASP A 548 17.15 8.84 1.29
N ILE A 549 16.02 9.37 1.78
CA ILE A 549 16.03 10.37 2.86
C ILE A 549 16.30 9.74 4.23
N ASN A 550 15.94 8.46 4.38
CA ASN A 550 16.07 7.72 5.63
C ASN A 550 17.46 7.05 5.76
N ARG A 551 18.25 7.05 4.68
CA ARG A 551 19.63 6.54 4.55
C ARG A 551 19.75 5.04 4.83
N ASP A 552 18.76 4.26 4.43
CA ASP A 552 18.79 2.80 4.56
C ASP A 552 19.35 2.07 3.32
N ASN A 553 19.75 2.84 2.29
CA ASN A 553 20.27 2.39 0.99
C ASN A 553 19.23 1.66 0.12
N VAL A 554 17.94 1.87 0.37
CA VAL A 554 16.89 1.49 -0.56
C VAL A 554 16.09 2.70 -0.99
N LEU A 555 15.57 2.67 -2.22
CA LEU A 555 14.50 3.56 -2.64
C LEU A 555 13.18 2.81 -2.46
N ASP A 556 12.33 3.25 -1.52
CA ASP A 556 11.04 2.62 -1.23
C ASP A 556 9.94 3.61 -0.78
N GLN A 557 8.77 3.09 -0.43
CA GLN A 557 7.61 3.89 0.00
C GLN A 557 7.83 4.75 1.26
N ASN A 558 8.93 4.56 1.98
CA ASN A 558 9.31 5.37 3.14
C ASN A 558 10.08 6.63 2.74
N ASP A 559 10.44 6.77 1.45
CA ASP A 559 11.06 7.97 0.90
C ASP A 559 10.02 9.00 0.46
N ALA A 560 10.28 10.26 0.80
CA ALA A 560 9.29 11.33 0.69
C ALA A 560 8.78 11.57 -0.74
N ARG A 561 9.60 11.29 -1.76
CA ARG A 561 9.29 11.49 -3.18
C ARG A 561 9.00 10.19 -3.94
N TRP A 562 8.80 9.08 -3.24
CA TRP A 562 8.53 7.76 -3.85
C TRP A 562 7.42 7.79 -4.91
N ASP A 563 6.32 8.50 -4.64
CA ASP A 563 5.15 8.58 -5.51
C ASP A 563 5.39 9.40 -6.80
N GLU A 564 6.54 10.10 -6.90
CA GLU A 564 6.93 10.89 -8.07
C GLU A 564 7.71 10.04 -9.10
N PHE A 565 8.20 8.86 -8.71
CA PHE A 565 8.94 7.99 -9.61
C PHE A 565 8.04 7.27 -10.61
N ARG A 566 8.57 7.07 -11.82
CA ARG A 566 7.95 6.31 -12.92
C ARG A 566 8.97 5.38 -13.55
N ILE A 567 8.46 4.32 -14.17
CA ILE A 567 9.20 3.51 -15.13
C ILE A 567 8.75 3.95 -16.52
N TRP A 568 9.69 4.46 -17.31
CA TRP A 568 9.45 4.82 -18.71
C TRP A 568 9.87 3.68 -19.62
N GLN A 569 8.87 3.01 -20.19
CA GLN A 569 9.06 2.01 -21.24
C GLN A 569 8.74 2.67 -22.59
N ASP A 570 9.78 3.15 -23.27
CA ASP A 570 9.66 3.76 -24.60
C ASP A 570 9.37 2.68 -25.65
N ILE A 571 8.10 2.47 -25.96
CA ILE A 571 7.65 1.35 -26.83
C ILE A 571 7.98 1.66 -28.29
N ASN A 572 7.84 2.93 -28.67
CA ASN A 572 7.95 3.35 -30.06
C ASN A 572 9.36 3.85 -30.43
N GLN A 573 10.26 3.94 -29.45
CA GLN A 573 11.69 4.22 -29.58
C GLN A 573 12.00 5.61 -30.15
N ASN A 574 11.20 6.61 -29.74
CA ASN A 574 11.36 8.00 -30.16
C ASN A 574 12.01 8.90 -29.09
N ALA A 575 12.28 8.37 -27.87
CA ALA A 575 12.75 9.10 -26.70
C ALA A 575 11.84 10.27 -26.27
N ILE A 576 10.55 10.19 -26.55
CA ILE A 576 9.50 11.12 -26.08
C ILE A 576 8.54 10.32 -25.21
N SER A 577 8.29 10.79 -24.00
CA SER A 577 7.33 10.16 -23.09
C SER A 577 5.90 10.33 -23.61
N ASP A 578 5.37 9.27 -24.21
CA ASP A 578 4.01 9.26 -24.78
C ASP A 578 2.97 8.66 -23.79
N GLU A 579 1.69 8.93 -24.04
CA GLU A 579 0.60 8.37 -23.22
C GLU A 579 0.63 6.84 -23.23
N GLY A 580 0.75 6.24 -22.04
CA GLY A 580 0.80 4.79 -21.88
C GLY A 580 2.22 4.20 -21.78
N GLU A 581 3.27 5.01 -21.90
CA GLU A 581 4.67 4.59 -21.75
C GLU A 581 5.21 4.76 -20.32
N LEU A 582 4.52 5.53 -19.48
CA LEU A 582 4.89 5.76 -18.09
C LEU A 582 4.07 4.86 -17.15
N LEU A 583 4.78 4.06 -16.36
CA LEU A 583 4.21 3.24 -15.30
C LEU A 583 4.58 3.81 -13.94
N THR A 584 3.64 3.90 -13.01
CA THR A 584 3.95 4.13 -11.60
C THR A 584 4.73 2.95 -11.01
N MET A 585 5.46 3.17 -9.91
CA MET A 585 6.13 2.09 -9.18
C MET A 585 5.16 0.97 -8.77
N GLU A 586 3.92 1.32 -8.40
CA GLU A 586 2.86 0.35 -8.11
C GLU A 586 2.45 -0.46 -9.34
N GLN A 587 2.27 0.16 -10.51
CA GLN A 587 1.92 -0.53 -11.76
C GLN A 587 3.04 -1.45 -12.26
N ALA A 588 4.30 -1.04 -12.07
CA ALA A 588 5.47 -1.87 -12.33
C ALA A 588 5.65 -3.00 -11.29
N GLY A 589 4.84 -3.01 -10.23
CA GLY A 589 4.91 -4.02 -9.16
C GLY A 589 6.16 -3.91 -8.29
N ILE A 590 6.90 -2.79 -8.34
CA ILE A 590 8.12 -2.58 -7.59
C ILE A 590 7.78 -2.24 -6.15
N LYS A 591 8.43 -2.92 -5.21
CA LYS A 591 8.33 -2.67 -3.78
C LYS A 591 9.47 -1.80 -3.27
N LEU A 592 10.69 -2.07 -3.71
CA LEU A 592 11.90 -1.30 -3.41
C LEU A 592 12.97 -1.53 -4.47
N ILE A 593 13.92 -0.60 -4.59
CA ILE A 593 15.14 -0.73 -5.39
C ILE A 593 16.35 -0.64 -4.46
N ASN A 594 17.26 -1.60 -4.52
CA ASN A 594 18.50 -1.55 -3.74
C ASN A 594 19.51 -0.59 -4.40
N LEU A 595 20.00 0.40 -3.65
CA LEU A 595 20.87 1.47 -4.14
C LEU A 595 22.37 1.18 -3.96
N LEU A 596 22.74 -0.08 -3.74
CA LEU A 596 24.13 -0.54 -3.66
C LEU A 596 24.43 -1.50 -4.83
N PRO A 597 24.89 -0.98 -5.98
CA PRO A 597 25.19 -1.80 -7.14
C PRO A 597 26.49 -2.59 -6.93
N THR A 598 26.61 -3.68 -7.70
CA THR A 598 27.82 -4.49 -7.80
C THR A 598 28.36 -4.43 -9.22
N GLU A 599 29.66 -4.65 -9.42
CA GLU A 599 30.26 -4.70 -10.75
C GLU A 599 29.83 -5.95 -11.57
N HIS A 600 29.06 -6.86 -10.97
CA HIS A 600 28.52 -8.02 -11.67
C HIS A 600 27.58 -7.55 -12.80
N GLY A 601 27.71 -8.15 -13.98
CA GLY A 601 26.91 -7.76 -15.14
C GLY A 601 27.40 -6.50 -15.85
N SER A 602 28.51 -5.89 -15.41
CA SER A 602 29.13 -4.79 -16.13
C SER A 602 29.51 -5.18 -17.56
N LYS A 603 29.26 -4.27 -18.50
CA LYS A 603 29.41 -4.54 -19.94
C LYS A 603 29.55 -3.25 -20.72
N THR A 604 30.62 -3.14 -21.51
CA THR A 604 30.79 -2.05 -22.49
C THR A 604 30.40 -2.53 -23.88
N PHE A 605 29.64 -1.70 -24.59
CA PHE A 605 29.18 -1.89 -25.96
C PHE A 605 30.13 -1.20 -26.96
N ALA A 606 29.96 -1.48 -28.26
CA ALA A 606 30.90 -1.03 -29.28
C ALA A 606 30.86 0.49 -29.51
N ASP A 607 29.69 1.09 -29.34
CA ASP A 607 29.44 2.53 -29.39
C ASP A 607 29.96 3.29 -28.16
N GLY A 608 30.48 2.59 -27.15
CA GLY A 608 30.97 3.16 -25.89
C GLY A 608 29.94 3.17 -24.76
N SER A 609 28.66 2.86 -25.04
CA SER A 609 27.66 2.70 -23.98
C SER A 609 28.12 1.62 -23.01
N THR A 610 27.82 1.74 -21.71
CA THR A 610 28.34 0.84 -20.68
C THR A 610 27.32 0.60 -19.57
N ILE A 611 27.05 -0.66 -19.23
CA ILE A 611 26.46 -1.02 -17.92
C ILE A 611 27.60 -0.98 -16.90
N LEU A 612 27.57 -0.02 -15.99
CA LEU A 612 28.60 0.22 -14.98
C LEU A 612 28.55 -0.83 -13.87
N GLY A 613 27.34 -1.20 -13.46
CA GLY A 613 27.08 -2.20 -12.44
C GLY A 613 25.60 -2.56 -12.39
N THR A 614 25.27 -3.61 -11.65
CA THR A 614 23.89 -4.07 -11.46
C THR A 614 23.52 -4.25 -10.00
N THR A 615 22.23 -4.07 -9.74
CA THR A 615 21.55 -4.28 -8.47
C THR A 615 20.21 -4.99 -8.75
N VAL A 616 19.37 -5.11 -7.72
CA VAL A 616 18.04 -5.71 -7.85
C VAL A 616 16.97 -4.82 -7.26
N ALA A 617 15.82 -4.80 -7.92
CA ALA A 617 14.57 -4.37 -7.33
C ALA A 617 13.83 -5.58 -6.76
N GLN A 618 13.19 -5.41 -5.60
CA GLN A 618 12.26 -6.41 -5.08
C GLN A 618 10.86 -6.07 -5.55
N LEU A 619 10.16 -7.05 -6.14
CA LEU A 619 8.78 -6.90 -6.56
C LEU A 619 7.81 -7.25 -5.42
N LYS A 620 6.57 -6.75 -5.51
CA LYS A 620 5.52 -6.96 -4.51
C LYS A 620 5.13 -8.44 -4.35
N ASP A 621 5.34 -9.26 -5.38
CA ASP A 621 5.12 -10.71 -5.33
C ASP A 621 6.29 -11.49 -4.69
N GLY A 622 7.37 -10.81 -4.30
CA GLY A 622 8.56 -11.37 -3.67
C GLY A 622 9.67 -11.78 -4.64
N THR A 623 9.46 -11.69 -5.95
CA THR A 623 10.50 -11.92 -6.95
C THR A 623 11.46 -10.73 -7.07
N ALA A 624 12.58 -10.93 -7.77
CA ALA A 624 13.59 -9.90 -8.00
C ALA A 624 13.65 -9.53 -9.49
N MET A 625 13.87 -8.25 -9.77
CA MET A 625 14.05 -7.67 -11.10
C MET A 625 15.47 -7.11 -11.21
N LEU A 626 16.14 -7.35 -12.34
CA LEU A 626 17.48 -6.83 -12.60
C LEU A 626 17.41 -5.32 -12.84
N VAL A 627 18.33 -4.57 -12.23
CA VAL A 627 18.47 -3.13 -12.40
C VAL A 627 19.93 -2.81 -12.70
N GLY A 628 20.19 -1.93 -13.66
CA GLY A 628 21.54 -1.53 -14.05
C GLY A 628 21.74 -0.03 -13.97
N ASP A 629 22.94 0.36 -13.55
CA ASP A 629 23.46 1.72 -13.67
C ASP A 629 24.16 1.81 -15.03
N VAL A 630 23.64 2.62 -15.96
CA VAL A 630 24.02 2.55 -17.38
C VAL A 630 24.50 3.91 -17.87
N ALA A 631 25.65 3.97 -18.54
CA ALA A 631 26.12 5.11 -19.30
C ALA A 631 25.76 4.93 -20.79
N LEU A 632 24.98 5.83 -21.37
CA LEU A 632 24.61 5.82 -22.79
C LEU A 632 25.48 6.78 -23.61
N SER A 633 25.92 6.33 -24.78
CA SER A 633 26.64 7.18 -25.73
C SER A 633 25.68 8.08 -26.52
N TYR A 634 26.08 9.33 -26.78
CA TYR A 634 25.35 10.26 -27.63
C TYR A 634 26.28 11.04 -28.58
N LYS A 635 25.72 11.60 -29.65
CA LYS A 635 26.44 12.45 -30.62
C LYS A 635 26.28 13.92 -30.24
N VAL A 636 27.37 14.55 -29.82
CA VAL A 636 27.44 16.02 -29.70
C VAL A 636 27.29 16.63 -31.10
N LEU A 637 26.33 17.55 -31.25
CA LEU A 637 25.96 18.17 -32.54
C LEU A 637 26.87 19.33 -32.97
#